data_AF-A0A928BKJ8-F1
#
_entry.id   AF-A0A928BKJ8-F1
#
_cell.length_a   1.000
_cell.length_b   1.000
_cell.length_c   1.000
_cell.angle_alpha   90.00
_cell.angle_beta   90.00
_cell.angle_gamma   90.00
#
_symmetry.space_group_name_H-M   'P 1'
#
loop_
_entity.id
_entity.type
_entity.pdbx_description
1 polymer ?
#
loop_
_entity_poly.entity_id
_entity_poly.type
_entity_poly.pdbx_seq_one_letter_code
_entity_poly.pdbx_strand_id
1 'polypeptide(L)'
;MKYNKILAFCASALLVLAAGCDKYDDSKLWDDVDKAYNELTKIQPMVEAVSQQVELVSAVISSGAITGISAAEDGGYVVRYKGADNTEHTITIASKDEVTTAPVIGTKTEEGVLYWTINGELLKDLDGANVAVAGRVPTFDVNSDGYWTVNGALMKDASGNPIKAEGKELSVISKVEKTADGKGLITLGDGSTVTVDLFEAFSIGVFDGQTELLNQYLLTMPASRSLTLSYTLTGPSADETIIKITRQTSLTAVLDASAKTITVTFPAGFEEGGFNLMIADAEGNVLIRPVYIGDRAMVPDYYGIKTVEDFQKFAVAVNAGASLKRFRDPATGLITLLQDLDMVGFTAWTPIGTEDHPWGDKFNGNGKTIRNIEFSTDVTSQKYTGIFGVVDGGSVENLIVGEDGESWTITGTANNGTAVAPVVAFAKGEAVIAKCTNNLDINFTGTNPSEALLMLSGIVAQSDGSTIGGAGELACVNNGDIVITEITNKKNGLTGVNIGGICAHASENGTTNITACVNNGHLACPTGRSGGICGTIIKGRLSACVNNGMIEDGTQYKSEDKGYDHKRMGGLVGATDQNATIDGCTNLGTVLTHVGCRCGGFVGHNAKGKVQNCTNGAEKDLSKGNIIGDVVTDASGNLHGPGWACGYTSSDIKTCYGYGRVATYAQKDNLEAADIALHDNAVRHGTQYYKFVSGMTSGYEPTNWVNWGSTKYCNWDVKTTKELHSGVKYMAVEWTRGITRKMKILEIDLTKSGVEITTAMADDIIPNPNGNDNNNSGKNKRELLSEVCARLKSTGVVAGVNSGFFDSHDGFPRGIHVQEGVPMYVNNRTVRWNLTNHKWGFTQFTDKTSSCGVKEFTGKYKVAGTEYEYYSINDTICRHGSDALKSNIYTHHYKKTPHSGLTNPLSKKCLYVLAQFTGDYLHVNTGYHKAKVTKILDGRSSAIASADLPYISDKKTIGIQIRGDVADAVKASVSVGDEIEIKCDIAIDGNSTKPIYTINSSMYQFLNNGSVTLSGLGADNGNLNTYDPVTFIGCDAATTKVWIVQVDGRSSSSLGMTAPEMAATIKKLGGHNMTRFDGGGSSSMWVDGKIVSNPSDSRGERSCMNYLLVRAK
;
A
#
# COMPACT_ATOMS: atom_id res chain seq x y z
N MET A 1 -17.61 3.68 -25.92
CA MET A 1 -18.14 2.33 -25.61
C MET A 1 -17.08 1.21 -25.61
N LYS A 2 -15.81 1.47 -26.00
CA LYS A 2 -14.71 0.49 -25.97
C LYS A 2 -14.07 0.25 -24.60
N TYR A 3 -14.08 1.24 -23.70
CA TYR A 3 -13.53 1.09 -22.34
C TYR A 3 -14.26 0.03 -21.48
N ASN A 4 -15.58 -0.08 -21.62
CA ASN A 4 -16.37 -1.06 -20.87
C ASN A 4 -16.23 -2.50 -21.42
N LYS A 5 -15.88 -2.66 -22.70
CA LYS A 5 -15.61 -3.98 -23.29
C LYS A 5 -14.24 -4.52 -22.87
N ILE A 6 -13.24 -3.64 -22.73
CA ILE A 6 -11.91 -4.00 -22.20
C ILE A 6 -12.00 -4.40 -20.72
N LEU A 7 -12.75 -3.65 -19.90
CA LEU A 7 -12.96 -4.02 -18.49
C LEU A 7 -13.76 -5.32 -18.30
N ALA A 8 -14.78 -5.58 -19.14
CA ALA A 8 -15.52 -6.84 -19.12
C ALA A 8 -14.67 -8.03 -19.63
N PHE A 9 -13.73 -7.79 -20.55
CA PHE A 9 -12.77 -8.79 -21.03
C PHE A 9 -11.69 -9.09 -19.99
N CYS A 10 -11.16 -8.06 -19.32
CA CYS A 10 -10.23 -8.24 -18.19
C CYS A 10 -10.90 -8.94 -17.00
N ALA A 11 -12.18 -8.65 -16.71
CA ALA A 11 -12.94 -9.32 -15.66
C ALA A 11 -13.23 -10.79 -15.99
N SER A 12 -13.43 -11.13 -17.27
CA SER A 12 -13.61 -12.53 -17.70
C SER A 12 -12.28 -13.30 -17.77
N ALA A 13 -11.16 -12.65 -18.12
CA ALA A 13 -9.83 -13.23 -18.01
C ALA A 13 -9.41 -13.50 -16.56
N LEU A 14 -9.77 -12.60 -15.62
CA LEU A 14 -9.56 -12.80 -14.17
C LEU A 14 -10.43 -13.92 -13.57
N LEU A 15 -11.59 -14.23 -14.17
CA LEU A 15 -12.44 -15.36 -13.76
C LEU A 15 -11.95 -16.71 -14.31
N VAL A 16 -11.18 -16.71 -15.41
CA VAL A 16 -10.56 -17.93 -15.98
C VAL A 16 -9.21 -18.25 -15.31
N LEU A 17 -8.51 -17.24 -14.76
CA LEU A 17 -7.28 -17.42 -13.98
C LEU A 17 -7.47 -18.12 -12.62
N ALA A 18 -8.70 -18.34 -12.17
CA ALA A 18 -9.01 -19.04 -10.92
C ALA A 18 -9.21 -20.56 -11.08
N ALA A 19 -9.07 -21.13 -12.28
CA ALA A 19 -9.20 -22.58 -12.48
C ALA A 19 -8.31 -23.11 -13.61
N GLY A 20 -7.18 -23.75 -13.24
CA GLY A 20 -6.55 -24.80 -14.05
C GLY A 20 -5.22 -24.44 -14.73
N CYS A 21 -4.31 -25.42 -14.67
CA CYS A 21 -2.91 -25.44 -15.10
C CYS A 21 -2.62 -25.17 -16.59
N ASP A 22 -1.36 -24.76 -16.80
CA ASP A 22 -0.47 -24.92 -17.96
C ASP A 22 -0.69 -24.09 -19.25
N LYS A 23 0.32 -23.23 -19.51
CA LYS A 23 0.68 -22.54 -20.77
C LYS A 23 -0.43 -21.72 -21.45
N TYR A 24 -0.56 -20.46 -21.02
CA TYR A 24 -1.27 -19.45 -21.80
C TYR A 24 -0.36 -18.96 -22.94
N ASP A 25 -0.75 -19.24 -24.18
CA ASP A 25 -0.11 -18.74 -25.40
C ASP A 25 -0.83 -17.46 -25.84
N ASP A 26 -0.23 -16.31 -25.54
CA ASP A 26 -0.74 -14.98 -25.86
C ASP A 26 -0.32 -14.49 -27.25
N SER A 27 0.38 -15.31 -28.04
CA SER A 27 0.86 -14.95 -29.39
C SER A 27 -0.29 -14.49 -30.30
N LYS A 28 -1.49 -15.07 -30.14
CA LYS A 28 -2.69 -14.64 -30.87
C LYS A 28 -3.21 -13.26 -30.47
N LEU A 29 -3.04 -12.87 -29.20
CA LEU A 29 -3.40 -11.54 -28.71
C LEU A 29 -2.42 -10.48 -29.20
N TRP A 30 -1.13 -10.82 -29.23
CA TRP A 30 -0.11 -9.95 -29.82
C TRP A 30 -0.26 -9.83 -31.33
N ASP A 31 -0.60 -10.90 -32.04
CA ASP A 31 -0.93 -10.84 -33.48
C ASP A 31 -2.12 -9.92 -33.78
N ASP A 32 -3.14 -9.92 -32.92
CA ASP A 32 -4.32 -9.05 -33.07
C ASP A 32 -4.01 -7.58 -32.73
N VAL A 33 -3.13 -7.34 -31.75
CA VAL A 33 -2.64 -5.99 -31.38
C VAL A 33 -1.72 -5.43 -32.46
N ASP A 34 -0.81 -6.23 -33.00
CA ASP A 34 0.10 -5.84 -34.08
C ASP A 34 -0.66 -5.58 -35.37
N LYS A 35 -1.71 -6.37 -35.67
CA LYS A 35 -2.63 -6.05 -36.78
C LYS A 35 -3.34 -4.72 -36.56
N ALA A 36 -3.85 -4.45 -35.36
CA ALA A 36 -4.52 -3.18 -35.06
C ALA A 36 -3.57 -1.97 -35.19
N TYR A 37 -2.32 -2.11 -34.75
CA TYR A 37 -1.29 -1.08 -34.88
C TYR A 37 -0.88 -0.83 -36.35
N ASN A 38 -0.76 -1.90 -37.14
CA ASN A 38 -0.45 -1.84 -38.57
C ASN A 38 -1.60 -1.28 -39.44
N GLU A 39 -2.86 -1.42 -39.00
CA GLU A 39 -4.00 -0.77 -39.65
C GLU A 39 -4.07 0.73 -39.31
N LEU A 40 -3.79 1.12 -38.06
CA LEU A 40 -3.79 2.51 -37.61
C LEU A 40 -2.72 3.37 -38.31
N THR A 41 -1.53 2.79 -38.53
CA THR A 41 -0.42 3.45 -39.26
C THR A 41 -0.71 3.66 -40.75
N LYS A 42 -1.65 2.91 -41.35
CA LYS A 42 -2.09 3.09 -42.75
C LYS A 42 -3.20 4.12 -42.90
N ILE A 43 -4.11 4.22 -41.91
CA ILE A 43 -5.30 5.08 -41.98
C ILE A 43 -4.95 6.56 -41.74
N GLN A 44 -3.98 6.88 -40.87
CA GLN A 44 -3.66 8.25 -40.49
C GLN A 44 -3.21 9.13 -41.69
N PRO A 45 -2.28 8.70 -42.56
CA PRO A 45 -1.90 9.47 -43.74
C PRO A 45 -3.06 9.73 -44.71
N MET A 46 -4.02 8.80 -44.80
CA MET A 46 -5.19 8.91 -45.67
C MET A 46 -6.17 10.00 -45.18
N VAL A 47 -6.36 10.13 -43.87
CA VAL A 47 -7.20 11.18 -43.26
C VAL A 47 -6.59 12.56 -43.49
N GLU A 48 -5.26 12.68 -43.35
CA GLU A 48 -4.52 13.93 -43.59
C GLU A 48 -4.61 14.35 -45.06
N ALA A 49 -4.43 13.42 -46.00
CA ALA A 49 -4.54 13.69 -47.44
C ALA A 49 -5.94 14.17 -47.87
N VAL A 50 -7.01 13.51 -47.39
CA VAL A 50 -8.40 13.92 -47.68
C VAL A 50 -8.70 15.31 -47.13
N SER A 51 -8.25 15.59 -45.90
CA SER A 51 -8.49 16.88 -45.24
C SER A 51 -7.84 18.04 -46.02
N GLN A 52 -6.61 17.87 -46.51
CA GLN A 52 -5.91 18.88 -47.31
C GLN A 52 -6.61 19.16 -48.66
N GLN A 53 -7.16 18.15 -49.33
CA GLN A 53 -7.89 18.34 -50.59
C GLN A 53 -9.21 19.12 -50.40
N VAL A 54 -9.92 18.88 -49.29
CA VAL A 54 -11.15 19.61 -48.94
C VAL A 54 -10.84 21.08 -48.63
N GLU A 55 -9.75 21.34 -47.92
CA GLU A 55 -9.27 22.68 -47.62
C GLU A 55 -8.93 23.47 -48.88
N LEU A 56 -8.25 22.85 -49.86
CA LEU A 56 -7.99 23.46 -51.18
C LEU A 56 -9.30 23.92 -51.84
N VAL A 57 -10.27 23.02 -52.01
CA VAL A 57 -11.54 23.33 -52.69
C VAL A 57 -12.30 24.44 -51.96
N SER A 58 -12.38 24.35 -50.63
CA SER A 58 -13.05 25.37 -49.81
C SER A 58 -12.35 26.73 -49.88
N ALA A 59 -11.02 26.77 -49.84
CA ALA A 59 -10.25 28.01 -49.83
C ALA A 59 -10.37 28.76 -51.16
N VAL A 60 -10.28 28.05 -52.28
CA VAL A 60 -10.33 28.68 -53.60
C VAL A 60 -11.75 29.16 -53.92
N ILE A 61 -12.81 28.46 -53.50
CA ILE A 61 -14.20 28.91 -53.69
C ILE A 61 -14.55 30.14 -52.84
N SER A 62 -13.99 30.25 -51.63
CA SER A 62 -14.40 31.29 -50.67
C SER A 62 -13.82 32.67 -50.99
N SER A 63 -12.56 32.76 -51.40
CA SER A 63 -11.90 34.03 -51.81
C SER A 63 -10.51 33.83 -52.41
N GLY A 64 -10.14 32.60 -52.80
CA GLY A 64 -8.77 32.25 -53.17
C GLY A 64 -8.54 32.24 -54.68
N ALA A 65 -7.27 32.21 -55.08
CA ALA A 65 -6.87 32.05 -56.48
C ALA A 65 -5.83 30.94 -56.60
N ILE A 66 -5.91 30.15 -57.67
CA ILE A 66 -4.83 29.23 -58.03
C ILE A 66 -3.71 30.06 -58.65
N THR A 67 -2.49 29.92 -58.11
CA THR A 67 -1.28 30.62 -58.55
C THR A 67 -0.36 29.75 -59.39
N GLY A 68 -0.62 28.43 -59.49
CA GLY A 68 0.05 27.56 -60.45
C GLY A 68 -0.39 26.09 -60.40
N ILE A 69 -0.24 25.39 -61.52
CA ILE A 69 -0.51 23.93 -61.63
C ILE A 69 0.66 23.29 -62.39
N SER A 70 1.24 22.22 -61.86
CA SER A 70 2.32 21.44 -62.51
C SER A 70 2.11 19.93 -62.35
N ALA A 71 2.72 19.12 -63.20
CA ALA A 71 2.68 17.66 -63.08
C ALA A 71 3.58 17.18 -61.94
N ALA A 72 3.16 16.17 -61.19
CA ALA A 72 3.97 15.47 -60.19
C ALA A 72 4.77 14.31 -60.85
N GLU A 73 5.90 13.93 -60.25
CA GLU A 73 6.78 12.86 -60.78
C GLU A 73 6.12 11.47 -60.82
N ASP A 74 5.06 11.26 -60.04
CA ASP A 74 4.31 10.00 -59.87
C ASP A 74 3.01 9.91 -60.69
N GLY A 75 2.74 10.90 -61.55
CA GLY A 75 1.54 10.93 -62.40
C GLY A 75 0.36 11.75 -61.85
N GLY A 76 0.53 12.41 -60.69
CA GLY A 76 -0.43 13.35 -60.10
C GLY A 76 -0.26 14.83 -60.52
N TYR A 77 -0.90 15.74 -59.79
CA TYR A 77 -0.85 17.19 -59.99
C TYR A 77 -0.36 17.92 -58.73
N VAL A 78 0.56 18.87 -58.87
CA VAL A 78 0.92 19.82 -57.81
C VAL A 78 0.18 21.14 -58.08
N VAL A 79 -0.64 21.56 -57.12
CA VAL A 79 -1.45 22.79 -57.19
C VAL A 79 -0.93 23.79 -56.16
N ARG A 80 -0.67 25.02 -56.63
CA ARG A 80 -0.33 26.18 -55.80
C ARG A 80 -1.51 27.13 -55.75
N TYR A 81 -1.88 27.59 -54.57
CA TYR A 81 -3.01 28.51 -54.39
C TYR A 81 -2.80 29.46 -53.22
N LYS A 82 -3.55 30.56 -53.22
CA LYS A 82 -3.64 31.50 -52.09
C LYS A 82 -5.07 31.53 -51.56
N GLY A 83 -5.22 31.44 -50.25
CA GLY A 83 -6.49 31.64 -49.56
C GLY A 83 -6.70 33.11 -49.14
N ALA A 84 -7.69 33.34 -48.28
CA ALA A 84 -7.97 34.67 -47.69
C ALA A 84 -6.79 35.24 -46.89
N ASP A 85 -5.87 34.38 -46.41
CA ASP A 85 -4.65 34.73 -45.69
C ASP A 85 -3.53 35.28 -46.60
N ASN A 86 -3.75 35.26 -47.93
CA ASN A 86 -2.81 35.68 -48.96
C ASN A 86 -1.44 34.96 -48.94
N THR A 87 -1.37 33.83 -48.24
CA THR A 87 -0.18 32.97 -48.13
C THR A 87 -0.25 31.90 -49.21
N GLU A 88 0.89 31.60 -49.84
CA GLU A 88 0.94 30.58 -50.89
C GLU A 88 1.03 29.19 -50.27
N HIS A 89 0.07 28.34 -50.61
CA HIS A 89 -0.04 26.94 -50.20
C HIS A 89 0.23 26.03 -51.39
N THR A 90 0.87 24.89 -51.16
CA THR A 90 1.16 23.88 -52.20
C THR A 90 0.61 22.54 -51.75
N ILE A 91 -0.14 21.86 -52.63
CA ILE A 91 -0.69 20.54 -52.39
C ILE A 91 -0.41 19.62 -53.58
N THR A 92 -0.04 18.38 -53.31
CA THR A 92 0.11 17.32 -54.32
C THR A 92 -1.14 16.45 -54.30
N ILE A 93 -1.74 16.24 -55.47
CA ILE A 93 -2.95 15.44 -55.70
C ILE A 93 -2.53 14.20 -56.49
N ALA A 94 -2.78 13.01 -55.94
CA ALA A 94 -2.49 11.73 -56.60
C ALA A 94 -3.40 11.48 -57.83
N SER A 95 -2.99 10.57 -58.73
CA SER A 95 -3.66 10.32 -60.01
C SER A 95 -4.96 9.49 -59.89
N LYS A 96 -5.83 9.56 -60.91
CA LYS A 96 -7.23 9.10 -60.90
C LYS A 96 -7.44 7.56 -60.87
N ASP A 97 -6.40 6.75 -61.02
CA ASP A 97 -6.54 5.29 -61.13
C ASP A 97 -6.93 4.59 -59.79
N GLU A 98 -7.01 5.31 -58.67
CA GLU A 98 -7.31 4.77 -57.33
C GLU A 98 -8.79 4.85 -56.89
N VAL A 99 -9.68 5.51 -57.65
CA VAL A 99 -11.02 5.93 -57.14
C VAL A 99 -12.20 5.03 -57.60
N THR A 100 -12.05 3.70 -57.67
CA THR A 100 -13.12 2.83 -58.21
C THR A 100 -13.90 1.97 -57.22
N THR A 101 -13.65 2.02 -55.90
CA THR A 101 -14.48 1.27 -54.92
C THR A 101 -14.72 1.95 -53.56
N ALA A 102 -14.41 3.25 -53.44
CA ALA A 102 -14.58 4.07 -52.23
C ALA A 102 -15.80 5.01 -52.34
N PRO A 103 -16.34 5.50 -51.21
CA PRO A 103 -17.37 6.54 -51.21
C PRO A 103 -16.81 7.83 -51.81
N VAL A 104 -17.62 8.51 -52.59
CA VAL A 104 -17.16 9.62 -53.41
C VAL A 104 -17.70 10.93 -52.87
N ILE A 105 -16.80 11.87 -52.55
CA ILE A 105 -17.16 13.21 -52.07
C ILE A 105 -17.28 14.14 -53.28
N GLY A 106 -18.36 14.92 -53.30
CA GLY A 106 -18.76 15.74 -54.42
C GLY A 106 -19.38 17.06 -54.01
N THR A 107 -19.98 17.76 -54.97
CA THR A 107 -20.72 19.00 -54.71
C THR A 107 -22.03 19.07 -55.50
N LYS A 108 -23.00 19.80 -54.97
CA LYS A 108 -24.29 20.03 -55.63
C LYS A 108 -24.80 21.43 -55.31
N THR A 109 -25.24 22.15 -56.34
CA THR A 109 -25.85 23.48 -56.17
C THR A 109 -27.34 23.35 -55.92
N GLU A 110 -27.83 23.95 -54.83
CA GLU A 110 -29.25 24.15 -54.56
C GLU A 110 -29.51 25.62 -54.18
N GLU A 111 -30.53 26.23 -54.79
CA GLU A 111 -30.90 27.65 -54.57
C GLU A 111 -29.74 28.66 -54.73
N GLY A 112 -28.75 28.35 -55.57
CA GLY A 112 -27.60 29.21 -55.83
C GLY A 112 -26.45 29.07 -54.82
N VAL A 113 -26.57 28.16 -53.84
CA VAL A 113 -25.50 27.82 -52.89
C VAL A 113 -24.93 26.45 -53.23
N LEU A 114 -23.60 26.34 -53.26
CA LEU A 114 -22.90 25.07 -53.49
C LEU A 114 -22.74 24.33 -52.16
N TYR A 115 -23.23 23.09 -52.09
CA TYR A 115 -23.18 22.23 -50.90
C TYR A 115 -22.32 20.99 -51.14
N TRP A 116 -21.67 20.50 -50.09
CA TRP A 116 -20.94 19.23 -50.11
C TRP A 116 -21.90 18.06 -50.27
N THR A 117 -21.49 17.04 -51.03
CA THR A 117 -22.23 15.77 -51.16
C THR A 117 -21.35 14.57 -50.85
N ILE A 118 -21.99 13.47 -50.46
CA ILE A 118 -21.39 12.15 -50.33
C ILE A 118 -22.22 11.18 -51.17
N ASN A 119 -21.59 10.49 -52.12
CA ASN A 119 -22.25 9.58 -53.06
C ASN A 119 -23.47 10.21 -53.77
N GLY A 120 -23.46 11.53 -53.98
CA GLY A 120 -24.54 12.29 -54.63
C GLY A 120 -25.65 12.81 -53.69
N GLU A 121 -25.64 12.48 -52.40
CA GLU A 121 -26.57 13.04 -51.40
C GLU A 121 -25.95 14.21 -50.63
N LEU A 122 -26.77 15.21 -50.25
CA LEU A 122 -26.31 16.40 -49.52
C LEU A 122 -25.74 16.03 -48.15
N LEU A 123 -24.52 16.49 -47.88
CA LEU A 123 -23.88 16.34 -46.59
C LEU A 123 -24.56 17.26 -45.58
N LYS A 124 -24.94 16.68 -44.43
CA LYS A 124 -25.58 17.41 -43.33
C LYS A 124 -24.66 17.50 -42.11
N ASP A 125 -24.73 18.61 -41.39
CA ASP A 125 -24.05 18.78 -40.12
C ASP A 125 -24.79 18.08 -38.96
N LEU A 126 -24.21 18.18 -37.75
CA LEU A 126 -24.75 17.56 -36.53
C LEU A 126 -26.15 18.05 -36.14
N ASP A 127 -26.56 19.23 -36.64
CA ASP A 127 -27.89 19.83 -36.41
C ASP A 127 -28.87 19.51 -37.56
N GLY A 128 -28.42 18.78 -38.59
CA GLY A 128 -29.22 18.35 -39.74
C GLY A 128 -29.30 19.35 -40.89
N ALA A 129 -28.50 20.42 -40.86
CA ALA A 129 -28.43 21.44 -41.91
C ALA A 129 -27.43 21.06 -43.01
N ASN A 130 -27.69 21.44 -44.27
CA ASN A 130 -26.78 21.14 -45.38
C ASN A 130 -25.46 21.93 -45.24
N VAL A 131 -24.32 21.26 -45.45
CA VAL A 131 -22.99 21.87 -45.30
C VAL A 131 -22.59 22.61 -46.58
N ALA A 132 -22.64 23.94 -46.54
CA ALA A 132 -22.22 24.78 -47.66
C ALA A 132 -20.69 24.67 -47.87
N VAL A 133 -20.27 24.62 -49.14
CA VAL A 133 -18.85 24.53 -49.50
C VAL A 133 -18.11 25.81 -49.14
N ALA A 134 -18.77 26.95 -49.26
CA ALA A 134 -18.26 28.24 -48.80
C ALA A 134 -18.65 28.46 -47.32
N GLY A 135 -17.64 28.62 -46.46
CA GLY A 135 -17.79 29.07 -45.07
C GLY A 135 -17.60 28.01 -43.98
N ARG A 136 -17.96 26.74 -44.18
CA ARG A 136 -17.77 25.67 -43.17
C ARG A 136 -17.09 24.44 -43.77
N VAL A 137 -15.84 24.20 -43.37
CA VAL A 137 -15.03 23.08 -43.86
C VAL A 137 -15.42 21.80 -43.10
N PRO A 138 -15.87 20.74 -43.79
CA PRO A 138 -16.18 19.47 -43.14
C PRO A 138 -14.89 18.75 -42.70
N THR A 139 -14.90 18.18 -41.49
CA THR A 139 -13.79 17.38 -40.96
C THR A 139 -14.02 15.90 -41.21
N PHE A 140 -13.00 15.19 -41.68
CA PHE A 140 -13.04 13.75 -41.92
C PHE A 140 -12.14 13.04 -40.92
N ASP A 141 -12.58 11.89 -40.42
CA ASP A 141 -11.86 11.09 -39.43
C ASP A 141 -12.30 9.62 -39.50
N VAL A 142 -11.59 8.72 -38.82
CA VAL A 142 -12.00 7.32 -38.61
C VAL A 142 -12.32 7.11 -37.14
N ASN A 143 -13.56 6.70 -36.87
CA ASN A 143 -13.99 6.51 -35.49
C ASN A 143 -13.33 5.30 -34.84
N SER A 144 -13.57 5.16 -33.53
CA SER A 144 -12.95 4.08 -32.77
C SER A 144 -13.22 2.70 -33.35
N ASP A 145 -14.34 2.46 -34.05
CA ASP A 145 -14.73 1.15 -34.60
C ASP A 145 -14.18 0.89 -36.03
N GLY A 146 -13.36 1.79 -36.59
CA GLY A 146 -12.71 1.64 -37.89
C GLY A 146 -13.58 2.08 -39.08
N TYR A 147 -14.58 2.93 -38.85
CA TYR A 147 -15.48 3.45 -39.88
C TYR A 147 -15.24 4.94 -40.12
N TRP A 148 -15.36 5.34 -41.39
CA TRP A 148 -15.25 6.74 -41.79
C TRP A 148 -16.35 7.59 -41.18
N THR A 149 -15.95 8.76 -40.70
CA THR A 149 -16.84 9.79 -40.17
C THR A 149 -16.58 11.14 -40.81
N VAL A 150 -17.65 11.92 -40.92
CA VAL A 150 -17.63 13.31 -41.35
C VAL A 150 -18.30 14.16 -40.28
N ASN A 151 -17.60 15.18 -39.77
CA ASN A 151 -18.00 15.99 -38.62
C ASN A 151 -18.43 15.14 -37.41
N GLY A 152 -17.80 13.97 -37.21
CA GLY A 152 -18.12 13.02 -36.14
C GLY A 152 -19.32 12.08 -36.38
N ALA A 153 -20.03 12.20 -37.51
CA ALA A 153 -21.13 11.31 -37.90
C ALA A 153 -20.66 10.22 -38.87
N LEU A 154 -21.18 9.00 -38.75
CA LEU A 154 -20.83 7.87 -39.63
C LEU A 154 -21.20 8.15 -41.09
N MET A 155 -20.22 8.03 -41.98
CA MET A 155 -20.46 8.01 -43.41
C MET A 155 -21.16 6.72 -43.79
N LYS A 156 -22.22 6.83 -44.61
CA LYS A 156 -23.03 5.69 -45.08
C LYS A 156 -22.96 5.54 -46.59
N ASP A 157 -23.05 4.30 -47.07
CA ASP A 157 -23.21 3.98 -48.48
C ASP A 157 -24.64 4.26 -48.97
N ALA A 158 -24.88 4.08 -50.28
CA ALA A 158 -26.19 4.28 -50.91
C ALA A 158 -27.30 3.32 -50.40
N SER A 159 -26.94 2.29 -49.64
CA SER A 159 -27.88 1.37 -48.98
C SER A 159 -28.11 1.71 -47.50
N GLY A 160 -27.48 2.77 -47.00
CA GLY A 160 -27.59 3.25 -45.61
C GLY A 160 -26.64 2.57 -44.62
N ASN A 161 -25.68 1.76 -45.09
CA ASN A 161 -24.73 1.05 -44.22
C ASN A 161 -23.45 1.87 -43.95
N PRO A 162 -22.89 1.84 -42.73
CA PRO A 162 -21.63 2.52 -42.42
C PRO A 162 -20.44 2.00 -43.23
N ILE A 163 -19.56 2.91 -43.67
CA ILE A 163 -18.40 2.56 -44.52
C ILE A 163 -17.14 2.34 -43.68
N LYS A 164 -16.49 1.18 -43.85
CA LYS A 164 -15.28 0.77 -43.11
C LYS A 164 -13.99 1.22 -43.84
N ALA A 165 -12.95 1.61 -43.10
CA ALA A 165 -11.71 2.21 -43.62
C ALA A 165 -10.61 1.20 -44.04
N GLU A 166 -11.00 -0.02 -44.46
CA GLU A 166 -10.09 -1.14 -44.76
C GLU A 166 -9.30 -0.97 -46.07
N GLY A 167 -8.22 -0.18 -46.05
CA GLY A 167 -7.27 -0.05 -47.16
C GLY A 167 -7.82 0.63 -48.43
N LYS A 168 -8.92 1.37 -48.30
CA LYS A 168 -9.56 2.12 -49.40
C LYS A 168 -9.28 3.60 -49.26
N GLU A 169 -8.59 4.18 -50.24
CA GLU A 169 -8.28 5.61 -50.29
C GLU A 169 -9.51 6.41 -50.69
N LEU A 170 -9.85 7.42 -49.88
CA LEU A 170 -10.81 8.46 -50.25
C LEU A 170 -10.04 9.57 -50.96
N SER A 171 -10.54 10.02 -52.10
CA SER A 171 -10.01 11.18 -52.82
C SER A 171 -11.15 12.12 -53.19
N VAL A 172 -10.93 13.40 -52.96
CA VAL A 172 -11.93 14.46 -53.16
C VAL A 172 -11.77 15.11 -54.52
N ILE A 173 -10.53 15.19 -55.04
CA ILE A 173 -10.21 15.80 -56.33
C ILE A 173 -9.71 14.71 -57.27
N SER A 174 -10.41 14.52 -58.39
CA SER A 174 -10.05 13.52 -59.40
C SER A 174 -9.24 14.09 -60.56
N LYS A 175 -9.31 15.42 -60.79
CA LYS A 175 -8.56 16.10 -61.84
C LYS A 175 -8.52 17.61 -61.59
N VAL A 176 -7.42 18.28 -61.95
CA VAL A 176 -7.37 19.74 -62.05
C VAL A 176 -6.82 20.12 -63.42
N GLU A 177 -7.52 20.98 -64.14
CA GLU A 177 -7.14 21.40 -65.50
C GLU A 177 -7.40 22.88 -65.76
N LYS A 178 -6.69 23.47 -66.74
CA LYS A 178 -6.91 24.85 -67.18
C LYS A 178 -7.92 24.89 -68.31
N THR A 179 -8.93 25.74 -68.20
CA THR A 179 -9.95 25.92 -69.25
C THR A 179 -9.48 26.89 -70.32
N ALA A 180 -10.12 26.84 -71.50
CA ALA A 180 -9.76 27.67 -72.65
C ALA A 180 -9.92 29.20 -72.40
N ASP A 181 -10.74 29.59 -71.43
CA ASP A 181 -10.95 30.97 -70.96
C ASP A 181 -9.99 31.38 -69.83
N GLY A 182 -8.99 30.55 -69.48
CA GLY A 182 -7.92 30.91 -68.56
C GLY A 182 -8.22 30.70 -67.08
N LYS A 183 -9.33 30.03 -66.74
CA LYS A 183 -9.69 29.66 -65.36
C LYS A 183 -9.14 28.28 -64.99
N GLY A 184 -9.02 28.01 -63.69
CA GLY A 184 -8.77 26.66 -63.18
C GLY A 184 -10.08 25.88 -63.04
N LEU A 185 -10.12 24.63 -63.49
CA LEU A 185 -11.25 23.71 -63.38
C LEU A 185 -10.83 22.52 -62.52
N ILE A 186 -11.44 22.40 -61.34
CA ILE A 186 -11.25 21.29 -60.42
C ILE A 186 -12.41 20.31 -60.64
N THR A 187 -12.11 19.07 -61.01
CA THR A 187 -13.08 17.96 -61.07
C THR A 187 -12.99 17.16 -59.78
N LEU A 188 -14.10 17.02 -59.08
CA LEU A 188 -14.19 16.26 -57.83
C LEU A 188 -14.32 14.76 -58.11
N GLY A 189 -14.27 13.95 -57.04
CA GLY A 189 -14.38 12.50 -57.12
C GLY A 189 -15.64 12.02 -57.84
N ASP A 190 -16.77 12.74 -57.66
CA ASP A 190 -18.09 12.36 -58.22
C ASP A 190 -18.29 12.81 -59.68
N GLY A 191 -17.28 13.47 -60.25
CA GLY A 191 -17.33 14.06 -61.58
C GLY A 191 -17.95 15.46 -61.64
N SER A 192 -18.42 16.03 -60.52
CA SER A 192 -18.82 17.44 -60.45
C SER A 192 -17.59 18.34 -60.61
N THR A 193 -17.80 19.57 -61.10
CA THR A 193 -16.71 20.50 -61.41
C THR A 193 -16.88 21.86 -60.74
N VAL A 194 -15.77 22.42 -60.26
CA VAL A 194 -15.68 23.76 -59.67
C VAL A 194 -14.72 24.60 -60.52
N THR A 195 -15.14 25.81 -60.91
CA THR A 195 -14.34 26.74 -61.71
C THR A 195 -13.85 27.91 -60.86
N VAL A 196 -12.57 28.26 -60.97
CA VAL A 196 -11.90 29.25 -60.12
C VAL A 196 -10.99 30.18 -60.93
N ASP A 197 -10.86 31.44 -60.51
CA ASP A 197 -10.03 32.41 -61.21
C ASP A 197 -8.53 32.13 -60.99
N LEU A 198 -7.75 32.22 -62.06
CA LEU A 198 -6.29 32.03 -62.05
C LEU A 198 -5.63 33.41 -61.94
N PHE A 199 -4.85 33.67 -60.89
CA PHE A 199 -4.15 34.95 -60.71
C PHE A 199 -2.70 34.82 -61.17
N GLU A 200 -2.42 35.16 -62.43
CA GLU A 200 -1.07 35.26 -62.98
C GLU A 200 -0.85 36.68 -63.50
N ALA A 201 -0.59 37.68 -62.64
CA ALA A 201 -0.01 38.95 -63.12
C ALA A 201 1.48 38.74 -63.45
N PHE A 202 2.20 38.12 -62.51
CA PHE A 202 3.56 37.62 -62.68
C PHE A 202 3.91 36.58 -61.60
N SER A 203 4.81 35.66 -61.91
CA SER A 203 5.38 34.65 -61.02
C SER A 203 6.89 34.53 -61.24
N ILE A 204 7.63 34.03 -60.25
CA ILE A 204 9.08 33.87 -60.31
C ILE A 204 9.50 32.42 -60.05
N GLY A 205 10.22 31.84 -61.00
CA GLY A 205 11.02 30.63 -60.79
C GLY A 205 12.47 31.01 -60.55
N VAL A 206 13.12 30.41 -59.56
CA VAL A 206 14.56 30.58 -59.29
C VAL A 206 15.23 29.24 -59.56
N PHE A 207 16.36 29.23 -60.28
CA PHE A 207 16.96 28.00 -60.80
C PHE A 207 18.46 27.93 -60.52
N ASP A 208 18.93 26.74 -60.20
CA ASP A 208 20.34 26.36 -60.27
C ASP A 208 20.52 25.46 -61.50
N GLY A 209 21.15 26.00 -62.54
CA GLY A 209 21.16 25.35 -63.86
C GLY A 209 19.75 25.18 -64.42
N GLN A 210 19.30 23.93 -64.55
CA GLN A 210 17.94 23.57 -65.03
C GLN A 210 16.98 23.23 -63.89
N THR A 211 17.46 23.17 -62.63
CA THR A 211 16.67 22.74 -61.47
C THR A 211 16.02 23.94 -60.81
N GLU A 212 14.70 23.97 -60.72
CA GLU A 212 13.98 25.00 -59.99
C GLU A 212 14.11 24.81 -58.46
N LEU A 213 14.42 25.89 -57.75
CA LEU A 213 14.54 25.93 -56.31
C LEU A 213 13.14 26.03 -55.69
N LEU A 214 12.73 24.94 -55.03
CA LEU A 214 11.54 24.87 -54.19
C LEU A 214 11.89 25.14 -52.71
N ASN A 215 10.98 24.85 -51.77
CA ASN A 215 11.01 25.25 -50.34
C ASN A 215 12.40 25.39 -49.70
N GLN A 216 13.21 24.31 -49.67
CA GLN A 216 14.58 24.32 -49.18
C GLN A 216 15.50 23.67 -50.22
N TYR A 217 16.52 24.40 -50.67
CA TYR A 217 17.50 23.90 -51.64
C TYR A 217 18.76 23.40 -50.92
N LEU A 218 18.98 22.09 -50.96
CA LEU A 218 20.17 21.44 -50.42
C LEU A 218 21.20 21.24 -51.52
N LEU A 219 22.32 21.96 -51.44
CA LEU A 219 23.42 21.84 -52.40
C LEU A 219 24.70 21.35 -51.76
N THR A 220 25.54 20.69 -52.56
CA THR A 220 26.92 20.39 -52.17
C THR A 220 27.74 21.65 -52.33
N MET A 221 28.35 22.14 -51.23
CA MET A 221 29.05 23.42 -51.21
C MET A 221 30.12 23.52 -52.32
N PRO A 222 30.01 24.49 -53.24
CA PRO A 222 30.99 24.64 -54.31
C PRO A 222 32.33 25.13 -53.75
N ALA A 223 33.44 24.72 -54.36
CA ALA A 223 34.79 25.12 -53.93
C ALA A 223 35.00 26.65 -53.97
N SER A 224 34.28 27.35 -54.85
CA SER A 224 34.25 28.81 -54.95
C SER A 224 33.54 29.50 -53.78
N ARG A 225 32.80 28.76 -52.94
CA ARG A 225 31.87 29.29 -51.92
C ARG A 225 30.87 30.31 -52.47
N SER A 226 30.55 30.22 -53.76
CA SER A 226 29.58 31.07 -54.42
C SER A 226 28.76 30.26 -55.45
N LEU A 227 27.48 30.58 -55.54
CA LEU A 227 26.49 29.96 -56.43
C LEU A 227 25.77 31.05 -57.22
N THR A 228 25.67 30.88 -58.53
CA THR A 228 24.87 31.77 -59.38
C THR A 228 23.55 31.10 -59.70
N LEU A 229 22.47 31.64 -59.16
CA LEU A 229 21.10 31.24 -59.48
C LEU A 229 20.60 32.09 -60.65
N SER A 230 19.85 31.49 -61.58
CA SER A 230 19.07 32.25 -62.57
C SER A 230 17.64 32.40 -62.07
N TYR A 231 16.90 33.37 -62.60
CA TYR A 231 15.47 33.44 -62.34
C TYR A 231 14.69 33.78 -63.61
N THR A 232 13.47 33.24 -63.71
CA THR A 232 12.54 33.54 -64.79
C THR A 232 11.28 34.15 -64.23
N LEU A 233 10.88 35.29 -64.79
CA LEU A 233 9.59 35.90 -64.53
C LEU A 233 8.63 35.46 -65.63
N THR A 234 7.43 35.04 -65.23
CA THR A 234 6.38 34.56 -66.14
C THR A 234 5.08 35.29 -65.82
N GLY A 235 4.21 35.50 -66.81
CA GLY A 235 2.93 36.21 -66.66
C GLY A 235 2.82 37.48 -67.51
N PRO A 236 1.60 38.02 -67.70
CA PRO A 236 1.30 39.15 -68.59
C PRO A 236 2.01 40.45 -68.22
N SER A 237 2.29 40.67 -66.93
CA SER A 237 2.96 41.89 -66.43
C SER A 237 4.44 41.65 -66.08
N ALA A 238 5.00 40.48 -66.42
CA ALA A 238 6.36 40.06 -66.03
C ALA A 238 7.45 41.06 -66.45
N ASP A 239 7.32 41.64 -67.64
CA ASP A 239 8.29 42.60 -68.22
C ASP A 239 8.25 43.98 -67.54
N GLU A 240 7.22 44.26 -66.74
CA GLU A 240 7.01 45.55 -66.03
C GLU A 240 7.34 45.46 -64.53
N THR A 241 7.87 44.33 -64.06
CA THR A 241 8.15 44.10 -62.64
C THR A 241 9.53 44.59 -62.17
N ILE A 242 9.58 45.02 -60.91
CA ILE A 242 10.81 45.34 -60.18
C ILE A 242 11.07 44.23 -59.16
N ILE A 243 12.27 43.66 -59.18
CA ILE A 243 12.73 42.66 -58.22
C ILE A 243 13.79 43.24 -57.27
N LYS A 244 13.70 42.93 -55.97
CA LYS A 244 14.68 43.31 -54.93
C LYS A 244 14.88 42.20 -53.92
N ILE A 245 16.07 42.14 -53.31
CA ILE A 245 16.31 41.31 -52.13
C ILE A 245 16.04 42.14 -50.88
N THR A 246 15.14 41.69 -50.00
CA THR A 246 14.67 42.47 -48.85
C THR A 246 15.15 41.94 -47.49
N ARG A 247 15.59 40.68 -47.42
CA ARG A 247 16.15 40.07 -46.20
C ARG A 247 17.16 39.00 -46.57
N GLN A 248 18.21 38.86 -45.78
CA GLN A 248 19.25 37.83 -45.90
C GLN A 248 19.59 37.29 -44.50
N THR A 249 19.94 36.02 -44.38
CA THR A 249 20.30 35.39 -43.11
C THR A 249 21.39 34.35 -43.35
N SER A 250 22.53 34.49 -42.66
CA SER A 250 23.67 33.56 -42.70
C SER A 250 24.34 33.34 -44.07
N LEU A 251 23.91 34.03 -45.12
CA LEU A 251 24.51 34.09 -46.45
C LEU A 251 24.46 35.51 -47.00
N THR A 252 25.16 35.78 -48.10
CA THR A 252 25.04 37.04 -48.86
C THR A 252 24.48 36.75 -50.25
N ALA A 253 23.42 37.45 -50.65
CA ALA A 253 22.82 37.34 -51.97
C ALA A 253 22.83 38.70 -52.69
N VAL A 254 23.27 38.72 -53.94
CA VAL A 254 23.38 39.92 -54.78
C VAL A 254 22.62 39.69 -56.07
N LEU A 255 21.64 40.55 -56.35
CA LEU A 255 20.79 40.48 -57.54
C LEU A 255 21.41 41.24 -58.72
N ASP A 256 21.52 40.59 -59.88
CA ASP A 256 21.77 41.23 -61.17
C ASP A 256 20.51 41.11 -62.03
N ALA A 257 19.71 42.17 -62.02
CA ALA A 257 18.45 42.21 -62.74
C ALA A 257 18.61 42.22 -64.27
N SER A 258 19.76 42.71 -64.77
CA SER A 258 20.03 42.80 -66.21
C SER A 258 20.42 41.44 -66.80
N ALA A 259 21.18 40.65 -66.04
CA ALA A 259 21.55 39.29 -66.39
C ALA A 259 20.50 38.24 -65.98
N LYS A 260 19.45 38.65 -65.26
CA LYS A 260 18.44 37.76 -64.63
C LYS A 260 19.05 36.68 -63.74
N THR A 261 20.04 37.07 -62.92
CA THR A 261 20.75 36.16 -62.00
C THR A 261 20.86 36.70 -60.58
N ILE A 262 21.10 35.80 -59.62
CA ILE A 262 21.36 36.10 -58.21
C ILE A 262 22.63 35.36 -57.82
N THR A 263 23.67 36.10 -57.43
CA THR A 263 24.91 35.52 -56.91
C THR A 263 24.79 35.39 -55.40
N VAL A 264 24.87 34.15 -54.92
CA VAL A 264 24.85 33.81 -53.50
C VAL A 264 26.28 33.46 -53.06
N THR A 265 26.74 34.00 -51.94
CA THR A 265 28.05 33.76 -51.35
C THR A 265 27.89 33.19 -49.95
N PHE A 266 28.59 32.09 -49.66
CA PHE A 266 28.49 31.34 -48.41
C PHE A 266 29.72 31.59 -47.52
N PRO A 267 29.54 31.94 -46.23
CA PRO A 267 30.65 32.04 -45.29
C PRO A 267 31.32 30.68 -45.03
N ALA A 268 32.53 30.70 -44.46
CA ALA A 268 33.18 29.48 -43.98
C ALA A 268 32.35 28.84 -42.86
N GLY A 269 32.13 27.52 -42.92
CA GLY A 269 31.28 26.81 -41.95
C GLY A 269 29.78 27.04 -42.11
N PHE A 270 29.32 27.49 -43.27
CA PHE A 270 27.88 27.64 -43.57
C PHE A 270 27.12 26.31 -43.44
N GLU A 271 26.06 26.30 -42.62
CA GLU A 271 25.15 25.16 -42.43
C GLU A 271 23.81 25.40 -43.14
N GLU A 272 23.13 26.51 -42.79
CA GLU A 272 21.88 26.94 -43.40
C GLU A 272 21.78 28.48 -43.46
N GLY A 273 21.00 28.98 -44.43
CA GLY A 273 20.73 30.40 -44.61
C GLY A 273 19.65 30.65 -45.65
N GLY A 274 19.30 31.90 -45.89
CA GLY A 274 18.26 32.23 -46.87
C GLY A 274 18.17 33.71 -47.21
N PHE A 275 17.38 34.01 -48.23
CA PHE A 275 17.06 35.38 -48.64
C PHE A 275 15.64 35.49 -49.21
N ASN A 276 15.06 36.69 -49.16
CA ASN A 276 13.73 36.95 -49.70
C ASN A 276 13.82 37.82 -50.95
N LEU A 277 13.20 37.37 -52.04
CA LEU A 277 12.98 38.15 -53.26
C LEU A 277 11.61 38.80 -53.19
N MET A 278 11.54 40.12 -53.28
CA MET A 278 10.30 40.88 -53.43
C MET A 278 10.18 41.32 -54.89
N ILE A 279 9.06 41.01 -55.52
CA ILE A 279 8.73 41.34 -56.90
C ILE A 279 7.46 42.19 -56.88
N ALA A 280 7.47 43.33 -57.55
CA ALA A 280 6.30 44.20 -57.62
C ALA A 280 6.12 44.78 -59.03
N ASP A 281 4.89 44.98 -59.48
CA ASP A 281 4.58 45.69 -60.73
C ASP A 281 4.20 47.17 -60.48
N ALA A 282 3.92 47.89 -61.57
CA ALA A 282 3.49 49.29 -61.54
C ALA A 282 2.07 49.51 -60.96
N GLU A 283 1.29 48.44 -60.84
CA GLU A 283 -0.11 48.46 -60.39
C GLU A 283 -0.24 48.19 -58.89
N GLY A 284 0.88 47.91 -58.22
CA GLY A 284 0.95 47.73 -56.77
C GLY A 284 0.82 46.26 -56.32
N ASN A 285 0.83 45.31 -57.25
CA ASN A 285 0.85 43.89 -56.92
C ASN A 285 2.24 43.52 -56.40
N VAL A 286 2.31 42.70 -55.33
CA VAL A 286 3.59 42.30 -54.71
C VAL A 286 3.62 40.79 -54.45
N LEU A 287 4.70 40.14 -54.86
CA LEU A 287 5.05 38.75 -54.55
C LEU A 287 6.33 38.74 -53.70
N ILE A 288 6.36 37.95 -52.61
CA ILE A 288 7.59 37.69 -51.85
C ILE A 288 7.91 36.20 -51.96
N ARG A 289 9.06 35.87 -52.55
CA ARG A 289 9.58 34.51 -52.68
C ARG A 289 10.75 34.32 -51.71
N PRO A 290 10.57 33.59 -50.59
CA PRO A 290 11.69 33.17 -49.77
C PRO A 290 12.48 32.05 -50.46
N VAL A 291 13.81 32.11 -50.37
CA VAL A 291 14.74 31.09 -50.87
C VAL A 291 15.60 30.65 -49.70
N TYR A 292 15.44 29.38 -49.28
CA TYR A 292 16.24 28.76 -48.22
C TYR A 292 17.28 27.84 -48.83
N ILE A 293 18.52 27.96 -48.36
CA ILE A 293 19.66 27.20 -48.85
C ILE A 293 20.34 26.52 -47.67
N GLY A 294 20.55 25.21 -47.76
CA GLY A 294 21.33 24.43 -46.80
C GLY A 294 22.49 23.70 -47.46
N ASP A 295 23.56 23.48 -46.71
CA ASP A 295 24.60 22.55 -47.12
C ASP A 295 24.08 21.11 -47.00
N ARG A 296 24.06 20.37 -48.11
CA ARG A 296 23.65 18.96 -48.13
C ARG A 296 24.51 18.11 -47.19
N ALA A 297 25.77 18.49 -46.97
CA ALA A 297 26.64 17.79 -46.04
C ALA A 297 26.25 17.98 -44.56
N MET A 298 25.33 18.90 -44.24
CA MET A 298 24.94 19.26 -42.88
C MET A 298 23.52 18.80 -42.50
N VAL A 299 22.77 18.20 -43.43
CA VAL A 299 21.47 17.57 -43.12
C VAL A 299 21.72 16.12 -42.67
N PRO A 300 21.35 15.73 -41.44
CA PRO A 300 21.54 14.36 -40.98
C PRO A 300 20.66 13.37 -41.76
N ASP A 301 21.19 12.18 -42.06
CA ASP A 301 20.42 11.09 -42.66
C ASP A 301 19.28 10.57 -41.74
N TYR A 302 19.32 10.93 -40.45
CA TYR A 302 18.29 10.63 -39.44
C TYR A 302 18.35 11.63 -38.27
N TYR A 303 17.21 11.84 -37.60
CA TYR A 303 17.11 12.59 -36.35
C TYR A 303 17.12 11.65 -35.15
N GLY A 304 17.84 12.01 -34.10
CA GLY A 304 18.00 11.20 -32.89
C GLY A 304 19.44 10.76 -32.67
N ILE A 305 19.62 9.74 -31.84
CA ILE A 305 20.93 9.20 -31.46
C ILE A 305 20.94 7.72 -31.83
N LYS A 306 21.80 7.33 -32.78
CA LYS A 306 21.87 5.97 -33.30
C LYS A 306 23.18 5.26 -32.93
N THR A 307 24.26 6.03 -32.81
CA THR A 307 25.61 5.51 -32.58
C THR A 307 26.23 6.13 -31.32
N VAL A 308 27.33 5.55 -30.83
CA VAL A 308 28.04 6.14 -29.69
C VAL A 308 28.67 7.49 -30.04
N GLU A 309 29.13 7.67 -31.28
CA GLU A 309 29.64 8.95 -31.75
C GLU A 309 28.54 10.04 -31.73
N ASP A 310 27.31 9.68 -32.13
CA ASP A 310 26.16 10.55 -31.99
C ASP A 310 25.94 10.95 -30.53
N PHE A 311 26.06 9.99 -29.63
CA PHE A 311 25.84 10.20 -28.21
C PHE A 311 26.89 11.13 -27.59
N GLN A 312 28.16 10.99 -27.97
CA GLN A 312 29.22 11.93 -27.59
C GLN A 312 28.95 13.33 -28.13
N LYS A 313 28.58 13.46 -29.41
CA LYS A 313 28.23 14.75 -30.02
C LYS A 313 27.03 15.40 -29.33
N PHE A 314 26.06 14.60 -28.91
CA PHE A 314 24.90 15.07 -28.16
C PHE A 314 25.33 15.68 -26.80
N ALA A 315 26.14 14.95 -26.03
CA ALA A 315 26.66 15.43 -24.76
C ALA A 315 27.44 16.74 -24.92
N VAL A 316 28.33 16.83 -25.91
CA VAL A 316 29.09 18.04 -26.21
C VAL A 316 28.17 19.21 -26.58
N ALA A 317 27.15 18.96 -27.42
CA ALA A 317 26.21 20.01 -27.83
C ALA A 317 25.39 20.55 -26.65
N VAL A 318 24.89 19.68 -25.77
CA VAL A 318 24.18 20.08 -24.55
C VAL A 318 25.11 20.91 -23.65
N ASN A 319 26.32 20.41 -23.39
CA ASN A 319 27.26 21.05 -22.47
C ASN A 319 27.80 22.40 -22.98
N ALA A 320 27.78 22.62 -24.30
CA ALA A 320 28.16 23.87 -24.94
C ALA A 320 26.98 24.84 -25.15
N GLY A 321 25.74 24.45 -24.83
CA GLY A 321 24.54 25.24 -25.14
C GLY A 321 24.29 25.38 -26.65
N ALA A 322 24.76 24.43 -27.46
CA ALA A 322 24.65 24.46 -28.91
C ALA A 322 23.28 23.98 -29.40
N SER A 323 23.00 24.17 -30.69
CA SER A 323 21.76 23.71 -31.31
C SER A 323 21.58 22.19 -31.21
N LEU A 324 20.42 21.75 -30.74
CA LEU A 324 20.05 20.33 -30.67
C LEU A 324 19.19 19.86 -31.85
N LYS A 325 19.00 20.71 -32.86
CA LYS A 325 18.09 20.46 -34.01
C LYS A 325 18.35 19.12 -34.70
N ARG A 326 19.62 18.70 -34.82
CA ARG A 326 19.99 17.44 -35.47
C ARG A 326 19.50 16.20 -34.68
N PHE A 327 19.44 16.29 -33.36
CA PHE A 327 19.04 15.17 -32.49
C PHE A 327 17.54 15.12 -32.25
N ARG A 328 16.85 16.23 -32.52
CA ARG A 328 15.42 16.37 -32.29
C ARG A 328 14.65 15.93 -33.51
N ASP A 329 13.79 14.95 -33.32
CA ASP A 329 12.83 14.57 -34.35
C ASP A 329 11.89 15.76 -34.62
N PRO A 330 11.83 16.28 -35.86
CA PRO A 330 10.97 17.41 -36.20
C PRO A 330 9.48 17.09 -36.13
N ALA A 331 9.08 15.81 -36.22
CA ALA A 331 7.69 15.39 -36.12
C ALA A 331 7.21 15.31 -34.67
N THR A 332 8.02 14.72 -33.78
CA THR A 332 7.63 14.49 -32.37
C THR A 332 8.17 15.54 -31.41
N GLY A 333 9.20 16.28 -31.81
CA GLY A 333 9.91 17.23 -30.96
C GLY A 333 10.79 16.57 -29.89
N LEU A 334 10.91 15.23 -29.87
CA LEU A 334 11.66 14.48 -28.86
C LEU A 334 13.10 14.21 -29.31
N ILE A 335 14.00 14.03 -28.34
CA ILE A 335 15.34 13.46 -28.56
C ILE A 335 15.31 12.01 -28.11
N THR A 336 15.59 11.10 -29.04
CA THR A 336 15.32 9.67 -28.86
C THR A 336 16.54 8.80 -29.19
N LEU A 337 16.80 7.78 -28.37
CA LEU A 337 17.71 6.70 -28.76
C LEU A 337 17.04 5.79 -29.80
N LEU A 338 17.70 5.62 -30.94
CA LEU A 338 17.20 4.81 -32.05
C LEU A 338 17.67 3.35 -31.95
N GLN A 339 18.81 3.11 -31.31
CA GLN A 339 19.44 1.80 -31.17
C GLN A 339 20.10 1.68 -29.79
N ASP A 340 20.39 0.44 -29.38
CA ASP A 340 21.28 0.20 -28.25
C ASP A 340 22.67 0.76 -28.55
N LEU A 341 23.32 1.30 -27.52
CA LEU A 341 24.66 1.87 -27.61
C LEU A 341 25.66 0.96 -26.90
N ASP A 342 26.72 0.58 -27.61
CA ASP A 342 27.78 -0.29 -27.10
C ASP A 342 29.05 0.52 -26.80
N MET A 343 29.37 0.68 -25.52
CA MET A 343 30.48 1.53 -25.04
C MET A 343 31.84 0.81 -25.02
N VAL A 344 31.97 -0.39 -25.62
CA VAL A 344 33.26 -1.11 -25.69
C VAL A 344 34.40 -0.22 -26.18
N GLY A 345 35.52 -0.24 -25.46
CA GLY A 345 36.73 0.51 -25.79
C GLY A 345 36.73 1.98 -25.35
N PHE A 346 35.64 2.47 -24.75
CA PHE A 346 35.64 3.78 -24.10
C PHE A 346 36.44 3.76 -22.81
N THR A 347 37.23 4.82 -22.59
CA THR A 347 38.06 4.97 -21.37
C THR A 347 37.56 6.08 -20.45
N ALA A 348 36.64 6.92 -20.91
CA ALA A 348 36.01 7.99 -20.14
C ALA A 348 34.67 8.41 -20.76
N TRP A 349 33.81 9.01 -19.94
CA TRP A 349 32.52 9.59 -20.34
C TRP A 349 32.38 11.01 -19.80
N THR A 350 31.80 11.90 -20.62
CA THR A 350 31.43 13.25 -20.21
C THR A 350 29.91 13.30 -20.00
N PRO A 351 29.43 13.55 -18.77
CA PRO A 351 28.00 13.60 -18.47
C PRO A 351 27.24 14.64 -19.30
N ILE A 352 25.99 14.31 -19.66
CA ILE A 352 25.08 15.22 -20.37
C ILE A 352 24.47 16.21 -19.38
N GLY A 353 24.68 17.50 -19.61
CA GLY A 353 24.19 18.58 -18.76
C GLY A 353 25.21 18.95 -17.68
N THR A 354 25.56 20.23 -17.61
CA THR A 354 26.42 20.84 -16.59
C THR A 354 25.61 21.78 -15.68
N GLU A 355 26.22 22.37 -14.65
CA GLU A 355 25.53 23.41 -13.87
C GLU A 355 25.19 24.65 -14.70
N ASP A 356 26.07 25.02 -15.64
CA ASP A 356 25.90 26.20 -16.51
C ASP A 356 24.94 25.91 -17.67
N HIS A 357 24.95 24.68 -18.19
CA HIS A 357 24.09 24.22 -19.27
C HIS A 357 23.42 22.90 -18.87
N PRO A 358 22.42 22.93 -17.97
CA PRO A 358 21.73 21.72 -17.54
C PRO A 358 20.86 21.16 -18.66
N TRP A 359 20.60 19.86 -18.59
CA TRP A 359 19.60 19.24 -19.45
C TRP A 359 18.19 19.70 -19.05
N GLY A 360 17.53 20.45 -19.92
CA GLY A 360 16.20 21.03 -19.67
C GLY A 360 15.10 20.59 -20.64
N ASP A 361 15.34 19.54 -21.43
CA ASP A 361 14.40 19.07 -22.46
C ASP A 361 13.98 17.62 -22.25
N LYS A 362 13.34 16.97 -23.23
CA LYS A 362 12.80 15.61 -23.13
C LYS A 362 13.67 14.59 -23.85
N PHE A 363 14.25 13.69 -23.07
CA PHE A 363 15.05 12.58 -23.57
C PHE A 363 14.30 11.26 -23.39
N ASN A 364 14.15 10.52 -24.49
CA ASN A 364 13.51 9.20 -24.49
C ASN A 364 14.52 8.13 -24.92
N GLY A 365 14.92 7.28 -23.99
CA GLY A 365 15.76 6.11 -24.25
C GLY A 365 15.08 5.04 -25.11
N ASN A 366 13.76 5.12 -25.34
CA ASN A 366 12.99 4.23 -26.21
C ASN A 366 13.17 2.73 -25.87
N GLY A 367 13.39 2.42 -24.59
CA GLY A 367 13.67 1.07 -24.11
C GLY A 367 15.03 0.52 -24.57
N LYS A 368 15.92 1.37 -25.08
CA LYS A 368 17.26 0.98 -25.53
C LYS A 368 18.25 0.99 -24.39
N THR A 369 19.27 0.14 -24.54
CA THR A 369 20.32 -0.05 -23.54
C THR A 369 21.59 0.67 -23.94
N ILE A 370 22.23 1.35 -22.98
CA ILE A 370 23.63 1.76 -23.07
C ILE A 370 24.44 0.74 -22.28
N ARG A 371 25.17 -0.15 -22.96
CA ARG A 371 25.88 -1.30 -22.38
C ARG A 371 27.40 -1.20 -22.50
N ASN A 372 28.10 -2.14 -21.87
CA ASN A 372 29.56 -2.26 -21.78
C ASN A 372 30.22 -1.02 -21.15
N ILE A 373 29.62 -0.50 -20.07
CA ILE A 373 30.18 0.62 -19.31
C ILE A 373 31.21 0.09 -18.32
N GLU A 374 32.46 -0.08 -18.76
CA GLU A 374 33.55 -0.68 -17.97
C GLU A 374 34.66 0.32 -17.56
N PHE A 375 34.57 1.58 -17.98
CA PHE A 375 35.59 2.57 -17.66
C PHE A 375 35.52 3.03 -16.19
N SER A 376 36.64 3.52 -15.66
CA SER A 376 36.68 4.16 -14.36
C SER A 376 36.48 5.68 -14.47
N THR A 377 35.80 6.29 -13.50
CA THR A 377 35.63 7.74 -13.42
C THR A 377 36.25 8.29 -12.15
N ASP A 378 37.18 9.24 -12.31
CA ASP A 378 37.78 10.00 -11.22
C ASP A 378 36.89 11.21 -10.86
N VAL A 379 36.33 11.22 -9.66
CA VAL A 379 35.41 12.29 -9.20
C VAL A 379 36.11 13.51 -8.62
N THR A 380 37.45 13.56 -8.61
CA THR A 380 38.22 14.69 -8.06
C THR A 380 37.90 16.00 -8.79
N SER A 381 37.73 15.94 -10.11
CA SER A 381 37.36 17.08 -10.97
C SER A 381 35.93 17.00 -11.54
N GLN A 382 35.22 15.89 -11.32
CA GLN A 382 33.88 15.65 -11.85
C GLN A 382 32.87 15.42 -10.72
N LYS A 383 32.23 16.51 -10.28
CA LYS A 383 31.28 16.51 -9.16
C LYS A 383 30.00 15.72 -9.45
N TYR A 384 29.44 15.83 -10.65
CA TYR A 384 28.20 15.16 -11.05
C TYR A 384 28.52 14.08 -12.09
N THR A 385 28.39 12.81 -11.70
CA THR A 385 28.77 11.67 -12.53
C THR A 385 27.58 10.76 -12.81
N GLY A 386 27.23 10.65 -14.08
CA GLY A 386 26.16 9.80 -14.60
C GLY A 386 26.12 9.89 -16.11
N ILE A 387 25.20 9.17 -16.75
CA ILE A 387 24.87 9.43 -18.16
C ILE A 387 24.43 10.89 -18.30
N PHE A 388 23.53 11.35 -17.42
CA PHE A 388 23.19 12.75 -17.23
C PHE A 388 23.87 13.30 -15.97
N GLY A 389 24.55 14.45 -16.11
CA GLY A 389 25.17 15.17 -15.01
C GLY A 389 24.14 15.98 -14.23
N VAL A 390 23.59 17.04 -14.86
CA VAL A 390 22.57 17.90 -14.25
C VAL A 390 21.34 17.98 -15.15
N VAL A 391 20.18 17.67 -14.58
CA VAL A 391 18.86 17.82 -15.21
C VAL A 391 18.07 18.89 -14.45
N ASP A 392 17.58 19.91 -15.14
CA ASP A 392 16.84 21.04 -14.57
C ASP A 392 15.54 21.28 -15.35
N GLY A 393 14.40 20.83 -14.81
CA GLY A 393 13.09 20.89 -15.47
C GLY A 393 12.93 19.98 -16.70
N GLY A 394 13.98 19.29 -17.12
CA GLY A 394 13.97 18.29 -18.19
C GLY A 394 13.43 16.93 -17.75
N SER A 395 13.34 16.02 -18.72
CA SER A 395 12.96 14.62 -18.47
C SER A 395 13.94 13.63 -19.10
N VAL A 396 14.12 12.50 -18.41
CA VAL A 396 14.87 11.33 -18.88
C VAL A 396 13.98 10.11 -18.68
N GLU A 397 13.55 9.51 -19.78
CA GLU A 397 12.57 8.42 -19.74
C GLU A 397 13.01 7.20 -20.55
N ASN A 398 12.53 6.00 -20.18
CA ASN A 398 12.69 4.75 -20.93
C ASN A 398 14.16 4.37 -21.24
N LEU A 399 15.08 4.66 -20.34
CA LEU A 399 16.51 4.40 -20.54
C LEU A 399 16.96 3.19 -19.72
N ILE A 400 17.68 2.27 -20.34
CA ILE A 400 18.36 1.16 -19.66
C ILE A 400 19.86 1.44 -19.66
N VAL A 401 20.49 1.41 -18.48
CA VAL A 401 21.93 1.64 -18.32
C VAL A 401 22.57 0.36 -17.79
N GLY A 402 23.50 -0.19 -18.57
CA GLY A 402 24.22 -1.43 -18.31
C GLY A 402 23.42 -2.71 -18.55
N GLU A 403 24.15 -3.82 -18.43
CA GLU A 403 23.62 -5.19 -18.39
C GLU A 403 24.09 -5.90 -17.11
N ASP A 404 23.47 -7.05 -16.81
CA ASP A 404 23.81 -7.85 -15.63
C ASP A 404 25.29 -8.28 -15.65
N GLY A 405 26.00 -8.05 -14.55
CA GLY A 405 27.43 -8.34 -14.40
C GLY A 405 28.38 -7.22 -14.84
N GLU A 406 27.88 -6.12 -15.39
CA GLU A 406 28.68 -4.93 -15.67
C GLU A 406 28.89 -4.07 -14.40
N SER A 407 30.02 -3.36 -14.32
CA SER A 407 30.32 -2.50 -13.18
C SER A 407 31.02 -1.20 -13.56
N TRP A 408 30.63 -0.11 -12.90
CA TRP A 408 31.24 1.20 -13.02
C TRP A 408 32.09 1.51 -11.78
N THR A 409 33.40 1.62 -11.99
CA THR A 409 34.36 1.91 -10.91
C THR A 409 34.59 3.41 -10.74
N ILE A 410 34.30 3.91 -9.53
CA ILE A 410 34.44 5.33 -9.17
C ILE A 410 35.69 5.51 -8.28
N THR A 411 36.59 6.38 -8.70
CA THR A 411 37.91 6.62 -8.07
C THR A 411 38.09 8.11 -7.73
N GLY A 412 39.24 8.47 -7.15
CA GLY A 412 39.58 9.87 -6.84
C GLY A 412 39.08 10.35 -5.48
N THR A 413 39.10 11.67 -5.26
CA THR A 413 38.65 12.31 -4.01
C THR A 413 37.27 12.94 -4.19
N ALA A 414 36.25 12.34 -3.57
CA ALA A 414 34.89 12.88 -3.56
C ALA A 414 34.79 14.14 -2.70
N ASN A 415 34.73 15.30 -3.35
CA ASN A 415 34.54 16.60 -2.73
C ASN A 415 33.09 16.81 -2.25
N ASN A 416 32.84 17.87 -1.49
CA ASN A 416 31.52 18.15 -0.94
C ASN A 416 30.46 18.32 -2.05
N GLY A 417 29.37 17.55 -1.95
CA GLY A 417 28.29 17.54 -2.92
C GLY A 417 28.56 16.66 -4.16
N THR A 418 29.55 15.77 -4.10
CA THR A 418 29.77 14.79 -5.19
C THR A 418 28.57 13.87 -5.29
N ALA A 419 27.98 13.77 -6.48
CA ALA A 419 26.80 12.99 -6.77
C ALA A 419 27.09 12.00 -7.91
N VAL A 420 26.84 10.71 -7.67
CA VAL A 420 27.11 9.65 -8.63
C VAL A 420 25.91 8.73 -8.77
N ALA A 421 25.34 8.67 -9.97
CA ALA A 421 24.34 7.68 -10.32
C ALA A 421 24.38 7.37 -11.82
N PRO A 422 24.25 6.10 -12.23
CA PRO A 422 24.26 5.68 -13.62
C PRO A 422 23.33 6.49 -14.52
N VAL A 423 22.11 6.80 -14.07
CA VAL A 423 21.14 7.52 -14.90
C VAL A 423 21.31 9.04 -14.77
N VAL A 424 21.06 9.63 -13.59
CA VAL A 424 21.10 11.08 -13.35
C VAL A 424 21.85 11.41 -12.07
N ALA A 425 22.94 12.17 -12.15
CA ALA A 425 23.67 12.58 -10.94
C ALA A 425 22.89 13.63 -10.11
N PHE A 426 22.36 14.68 -10.75
CA PHE A 426 21.60 15.72 -10.06
C PHE A 426 20.33 16.12 -10.83
N ALA A 427 19.17 15.93 -10.20
CA ALA A 427 17.87 16.31 -10.73
C ALA A 427 17.26 17.47 -9.94
N LYS A 428 16.88 18.57 -10.60
CA LYS A 428 16.28 19.74 -9.97
C LYS A 428 15.21 20.39 -10.85
N GLY A 429 14.54 21.42 -10.33
CA GLY A 429 13.62 22.26 -11.11
C GLY A 429 12.41 21.52 -11.66
N GLU A 430 11.85 20.58 -10.89
CA GLU A 430 10.72 19.73 -11.31
C GLU A 430 11.06 18.72 -12.42
N ALA A 431 12.33 18.29 -12.51
CA ALA A 431 12.74 17.23 -13.43
C ALA A 431 11.95 15.92 -13.25
N VAL A 432 11.81 15.16 -14.33
CA VAL A 432 11.09 13.87 -14.36
C VAL A 432 12.01 12.75 -14.83
N ILE A 433 12.19 11.74 -13.98
CA ILE A 433 12.94 10.53 -14.31
C ILE A 433 11.99 9.35 -14.20
N ALA A 434 11.64 8.71 -15.31
CA ALA A 434 10.62 7.65 -15.32
C ALA A 434 11.02 6.48 -16.23
N LYS A 435 10.60 5.26 -15.91
CA LYS A 435 10.92 4.06 -16.72
C LYS A 435 12.42 3.82 -16.93
N CYS A 436 13.26 4.30 -16.02
CA CYS A 436 14.71 4.13 -16.12
C CYS A 436 15.16 2.90 -15.32
N THR A 437 16.02 2.08 -15.92
CA THR A 437 16.59 0.88 -15.29
C THR A 437 18.10 1.01 -15.22
N ASN A 438 18.67 0.77 -14.04
CA ASN A 438 20.10 0.57 -13.86
C ASN A 438 20.41 -0.91 -13.62
N ASN A 439 21.29 -1.49 -14.42
CA ASN A 439 21.86 -2.82 -14.20
C ASN A 439 23.34 -2.79 -13.79
N LEU A 440 23.97 -1.60 -13.78
CA LEU A 440 25.38 -1.46 -13.42
C LEU A 440 25.60 -1.53 -11.91
N ASP A 441 26.55 -2.36 -11.50
CA ASP A 441 27.14 -2.25 -10.17
C ASP A 441 27.97 -0.98 -10.06
N ILE A 442 27.90 -0.29 -8.93
CA ILE A 442 28.66 0.93 -8.65
C ILE A 442 29.69 0.60 -7.57
N ASN A 443 30.96 0.62 -7.94
CA ASN A 443 32.08 0.30 -7.05
C ASN A 443 32.88 1.56 -6.73
N PHE A 444 32.70 2.12 -5.53
CA PHE A 444 33.49 3.27 -5.07
C PHE A 444 34.76 2.81 -4.35
N THR A 445 35.91 3.16 -4.91
CA THR A 445 37.25 2.86 -4.39
C THR A 445 38.08 4.13 -4.12
N GLY A 446 37.45 5.30 -4.23
CA GLY A 446 38.06 6.60 -3.95
C GLY A 446 38.14 6.94 -2.45
N THR A 447 38.47 8.19 -2.16
CA THR A 447 38.45 8.75 -0.80
C THR A 447 37.34 9.79 -0.66
N ASN A 448 36.84 9.99 0.56
CA ASN A 448 35.89 11.04 0.87
C ASN A 448 36.34 11.75 2.16
N PRO A 449 36.79 13.01 2.09
CA PRO A 449 37.21 13.77 3.26
C PRO A 449 36.09 13.94 4.28
N SER A 450 36.45 14.22 5.54
CA SER A 450 35.47 14.55 6.58
C SER A 450 34.62 15.75 6.17
N GLU A 451 33.32 15.68 6.42
CA GLU A 451 32.32 16.72 6.12
C GLU A 451 32.11 17.03 4.63
N ALA A 452 32.64 16.20 3.74
CA ALA A 452 32.29 16.24 2.33
C ALA A 452 31.12 15.28 2.05
N LEU A 453 29.94 15.84 1.79
CA LEU A 453 28.76 15.06 1.40
C LEU A 453 29.05 14.32 0.09
N LEU A 454 28.88 13.00 0.12
CA LEU A 454 28.97 12.10 -1.02
C LEU A 454 27.63 11.37 -1.18
N MET A 455 27.09 11.37 -2.40
CA MET A 455 25.76 10.82 -2.73
C MET A 455 25.89 9.77 -3.83
N LEU A 456 25.59 8.49 -3.54
CA LEU A 456 25.60 7.40 -4.52
C LEU A 456 24.25 6.70 -4.62
N SER A 457 23.76 6.48 -5.83
CA SER A 457 22.53 5.71 -6.05
C SER A 457 22.48 5.04 -7.40
N GLY A 458 21.55 4.11 -7.60
CA GLY A 458 21.32 3.45 -8.89
C GLY A 458 20.67 4.35 -9.94
N ILE A 459 19.80 5.29 -9.54
CA ILE A 459 19.02 6.11 -10.49
C ILE A 459 19.33 7.60 -10.37
N VAL A 460 19.08 8.24 -9.22
CA VAL A 460 19.25 9.69 -9.02
C VAL A 460 20.04 10.03 -7.77
N ALA A 461 21.30 10.47 -7.88
CA ALA A 461 22.10 10.68 -6.67
C ALA A 461 21.58 11.81 -5.78
N GLN A 462 21.31 12.98 -6.36
CA GLN A 462 20.71 14.12 -5.67
C GLN A 462 19.41 14.56 -6.35
N SER A 463 18.38 14.86 -5.56
CA SER A 463 17.13 15.45 -6.03
C SER A 463 16.71 16.69 -5.23
N ASP A 464 16.58 17.81 -5.92
CA ASP A 464 16.10 19.10 -5.43
C ASP A 464 14.73 19.40 -6.09
N GLY A 465 13.69 18.68 -5.64
CA GLY A 465 12.31 18.93 -6.07
C GLY A 465 11.88 18.26 -7.36
N SER A 466 12.24 17.00 -7.57
CA SER A 466 11.99 16.24 -8.81
C SER A 466 11.03 15.05 -8.59
N THR A 467 10.54 14.47 -9.69
CA THR A 467 9.76 13.23 -9.68
C THR A 467 10.59 12.07 -10.21
N ILE A 468 10.68 11.00 -9.42
CA ILE A 468 11.41 9.78 -9.76
C ILE A 468 10.42 8.60 -9.73
N GLY A 469 10.25 7.95 -10.88
CA GLY A 469 9.25 6.92 -11.10
C GLY A 469 7.84 7.48 -11.32
N GLY A 470 6.84 6.60 -11.21
CA GLY A 470 5.43 6.89 -11.40
C GLY A 470 4.61 5.59 -11.35
N ALA A 471 3.28 5.68 -11.29
CA ALA A 471 2.45 4.48 -11.18
C ALA A 471 2.52 3.58 -12.44
N GLY A 472 2.39 2.26 -12.25
CA GLY A 472 2.33 1.29 -13.34
C GLY A 472 3.68 1.16 -14.05
N GLU A 473 3.68 1.31 -15.37
CA GLU A 473 4.90 1.15 -16.16
C GLU A 473 5.95 2.24 -15.91
N LEU A 474 5.59 3.38 -15.29
CA LEU A 474 6.48 4.54 -15.08
C LEU A 474 7.58 4.31 -14.01
N ALA A 475 7.61 3.15 -13.37
CA ALA A 475 8.55 2.79 -12.31
C ALA A 475 10.03 2.83 -12.76
N CYS A 476 10.91 3.31 -11.88
CA CYS A 476 12.36 3.16 -12.05
C CYS A 476 12.88 1.96 -11.25
N VAL A 477 13.88 1.26 -11.79
CA VAL A 477 14.39 0.00 -11.22
C VAL A 477 15.91 0.04 -11.09
N ASN A 478 16.43 -0.22 -9.90
CA ASN A 478 17.86 -0.48 -9.70
C ASN A 478 18.10 -1.98 -9.48
N ASN A 479 18.87 -2.61 -10.36
CA ASN A 479 19.31 -4.00 -10.24
C ASN A 479 20.75 -4.12 -9.75
N GLY A 480 21.61 -3.14 -10.06
CA GLY A 480 23.02 -3.19 -9.70
C GLY A 480 23.31 -2.89 -8.23
N ASP A 481 24.36 -3.51 -7.72
CA ASP A 481 24.88 -3.32 -6.38
C ASP A 481 25.55 -1.95 -6.23
N ILE A 482 25.56 -1.40 -5.02
CA ILE A 482 26.21 -0.13 -4.70
C ILE A 482 27.13 -0.37 -3.51
N VAL A 483 28.41 -0.50 -3.80
CA VAL A 483 29.42 -0.91 -2.82
C VAL A 483 30.45 0.19 -2.65
N ILE A 484 30.60 0.62 -1.40
CA ILE A 484 31.68 1.49 -0.94
C ILE A 484 32.59 0.63 -0.05
N THR A 485 33.82 0.37 -0.49
CA THR A 485 34.67 -0.61 0.20
C THR A 485 35.31 -0.02 1.45
N GLU A 486 35.94 1.16 1.31
CA GLU A 486 36.63 1.84 2.40
C GLU A 486 36.56 3.35 2.21
N ILE A 487 36.24 4.09 3.27
CA ILE A 487 36.25 5.56 3.26
C ILE A 487 36.78 6.11 4.59
N THR A 488 37.32 7.32 4.55
CA THR A 488 37.82 8.03 5.74
C THR A 488 36.75 8.91 6.41
N ASN A 489 35.67 9.26 5.71
CA ASN A 489 34.56 10.02 6.28
C ASN A 489 33.78 9.18 7.30
N LYS A 490 33.79 9.63 8.56
CA LYS A 490 33.09 8.98 9.69
C LYS A 490 31.77 9.64 10.08
N LYS A 491 31.30 10.65 9.32
CA LYS A 491 30.09 11.38 9.66
C LYS A 491 28.84 10.57 9.29
N ASN A 492 27.85 10.59 10.17
CA ASN A 492 26.55 9.91 10.01
C ASN A 492 25.38 10.87 9.70
N GLY A 493 25.67 12.17 9.56
CA GLY A 493 24.70 13.25 9.34
C GLY A 493 24.51 13.60 7.86
N LEU A 494 23.90 14.76 7.61
CA LEU A 494 23.68 15.29 6.25
C LEU A 494 24.98 15.64 5.50
N THR A 495 26.11 15.73 6.21
CA THR A 495 27.45 15.99 5.64
C THR A 495 28.30 14.72 5.51
N GLY A 496 27.71 13.55 5.77
CA GLY A 496 28.32 12.24 5.58
C GLY A 496 27.95 11.60 4.24
N VAL A 497 28.32 10.33 4.07
CA VAL A 497 27.94 9.58 2.87
C VAL A 497 26.45 9.22 2.90
N ASN A 498 25.78 9.40 1.76
CA ASN A 498 24.38 9.03 1.58
C ASN A 498 24.31 8.05 0.41
N ILE A 499 23.74 6.87 0.65
CA ILE A 499 23.50 5.90 -0.40
C ILE A 499 22.03 5.47 -0.44
N GLY A 500 21.49 5.28 -1.64
CA GLY A 500 20.19 4.65 -1.79
C GLY A 500 19.99 3.99 -3.15
N GLY A 501 19.18 2.94 -3.21
CA GLY A 501 19.05 2.17 -4.45
C GLY A 501 18.47 3.00 -5.59
N ILE A 502 17.53 3.89 -5.26
CA ILE A 502 16.90 4.79 -6.24
C ILE A 502 17.45 6.22 -6.10
N CYS A 503 17.51 6.75 -4.87
CA CYS A 503 17.99 8.11 -4.66
C CYS A 503 18.86 8.27 -3.41
N ALA A 504 20.05 8.84 -3.50
CA ALA A 504 20.89 9.01 -2.31
C ALA A 504 20.36 10.12 -1.40
N HIS A 505 20.01 11.26 -1.98
CA HIS A 505 19.68 12.46 -1.22
C HIS A 505 18.57 13.30 -1.87
N ALA A 506 17.38 13.25 -1.29
CA ALA A 506 16.29 14.18 -1.58
C ALA A 506 16.35 15.35 -0.59
N SER A 507 16.81 16.51 -1.06
CA SER A 507 17.16 17.66 -0.22
C SER A 507 15.93 18.44 0.26
N GLU A 508 16.16 19.58 0.92
CA GLU A 508 15.11 20.52 1.32
C GLU A 508 14.70 21.50 0.20
N ASN A 509 15.49 21.58 -0.87
CA ASN A 509 15.29 22.49 -1.98
C ASN A 509 14.23 21.90 -2.93
N GLY A 510 12.96 21.99 -2.54
CA GLY A 510 11.84 21.46 -3.32
C GLY A 510 11.20 20.22 -2.69
N THR A 511 10.20 19.66 -3.36
CA THR A 511 9.47 18.48 -2.88
C THR A 511 9.74 17.31 -3.81
N THR A 512 10.60 16.38 -3.38
CA THR A 512 10.94 15.21 -4.19
C THR A 512 9.89 14.11 -4.02
N ASN A 513 9.39 13.55 -5.12
CA ASN A 513 8.45 12.42 -5.11
C ASN A 513 9.09 11.19 -5.73
N ILE A 514 9.21 10.10 -4.95
CA ILE A 514 9.72 8.80 -5.41
C ILE A 514 8.56 7.82 -5.36
N THR A 515 8.13 7.32 -6.52
CA THR A 515 6.88 6.55 -6.63
C THR A 515 7.05 5.26 -7.43
N ALA A 516 6.57 4.15 -6.86
CA ALA A 516 6.58 2.82 -7.46
C ALA A 516 7.96 2.30 -7.92
N CYS A 517 9.05 2.83 -7.37
CA CYS A 517 10.39 2.40 -7.72
C CYS A 517 10.80 1.10 -7.00
N VAL A 518 11.68 0.33 -7.61
CA VAL A 518 12.15 -0.96 -7.09
C VAL A 518 13.66 -0.98 -6.98
N ASN A 519 14.19 -1.35 -5.82
CA ASN A 519 15.60 -1.67 -5.64
C ASN A 519 15.80 -3.18 -5.44
N ASN A 520 16.57 -3.81 -6.30
CA ASN A 520 16.99 -5.21 -6.21
C ASN A 520 18.46 -5.35 -5.78
N GLY A 521 19.29 -4.36 -6.10
CA GLY A 521 20.73 -4.38 -5.78
C GLY A 521 21.03 -4.30 -4.29
N HIS A 522 22.15 -4.87 -3.89
CA HIS A 522 22.72 -4.83 -2.56
C HIS A 522 23.46 -3.50 -2.31
N LEU A 523 23.31 -2.94 -1.11
CA LEU A 523 23.90 -1.67 -0.71
C LEU A 523 24.83 -1.85 0.48
N ALA A 524 26.13 -1.64 0.28
CA ALA A 524 27.14 -1.72 1.31
C ALA A 524 27.88 -0.39 1.46
N CYS A 525 27.82 0.22 2.65
CA CYS A 525 28.54 1.48 2.91
C CYS A 525 29.05 1.59 4.36
N PRO A 526 30.35 1.85 4.60
CA PRO A 526 30.96 1.92 5.92
C PRO A 526 30.26 2.85 6.93
N THR A 527 29.82 4.03 6.50
CA THR A 527 29.31 5.08 7.39
C THR A 527 28.09 5.79 6.80
N GLY A 528 27.63 6.86 7.43
CA GLY A 528 26.65 7.74 6.81
C GLY A 528 25.21 7.26 6.94
N ARG A 529 24.43 7.41 5.86
CA ARG A 529 23.01 7.10 5.77
C ARG A 529 22.76 6.18 4.58
N SER A 530 22.10 5.06 4.81
CA SER A 530 21.78 4.09 3.75
C SER A 530 20.31 3.70 3.79
N GLY A 531 19.63 3.78 2.65
CA GLY A 531 18.26 3.32 2.51
C GLY A 531 18.07 2.52 1.24
N GLY A 532 17.38 1.38 1.29
CA GLY A 532 17.18 0.56 0.10
C GLY A 532 16.51 1.30 -1.06
N ILE A 533 15.63 2.26 -0.76
CA ILE A 533 15.13 3.19 -1.78
C ILE A 533 15.87 4.52 -1.71
N CYS A 534 15.93 5.14 -0.53
CA CYS A 534 16.50 6.47 -0.38
C CYS A 534 17.44 6.66 0.82
N GLY A 535 18.64 7.19 0.62
CA GLY A 535 19.57 7.45 1.73
C GLY A 535 19.01 8.45 2.74
N THR A 536 18.64 9.63 2.24
CA THR A 536 17.94 10.67 3.01
C THR A 536 16.80 11.27 2.23
N ILE A 537 15.66 11.44 2.87
CA ILE A 537 14.57 12.29 2.39
C ILE A 537 14.26 13.39 3.41
N ILE A 538 14.57 14.64 3.06
CA ILE A 538 14.31 15.78 3.92
C ILE A 538 12.86 16.25 3.70
N LYS A 539 12.51 16.56 2.45
CA LYS A 539 11.17 17.06 2.06
C LYS A 539 10.68 16.31 0.82
N GLY A 540 9.55 15.61 0.95
CA GLY A 540 9.05 14.80 -0.14
C GLY A 540 8.16 13.64 0.26
N ARG A 541 7.87 12.79 -0.72
CA ARG A 541 7.07 11.58 -0.54
C ARG A 541 7.74 10.39 -1.20
N LEU A 542 7.86 9.31 -0.44
CA LEU A 542 8.18 7.98 -0.93
C LEU A 542 6.87 7.16 -0.93
N SER A 543 6.45 6.63 -2.08
CA SER A 543 5.19 5.88 -2.16
C SER A 543 5.23 4.64 -3.05
N ALA A 544 4.58 3.57 -2.62
CA ALA A 544 4.47 2.30 -3.35
C ALA A 544 5.81 1.68 -3.82
N CYS A 545 6.93 2.03 -3.18
CA CYS A 545 8.25 1.54 -3.56
C CYS A 545 8.58 0.20 -2.88
N VAL A 546 9.43 -0.61 -3.51
CA VAL A 546 9.80 -1.93 -3.02
C VAL A 546 11.32 -2.08 -2.95
N ASN A 547 11.85 -2.39 -1.76
CA ASN A 547 13.24 -2.79 -1.60
C ASN A 547 13.34 -4.32 -1.45
N ASN A 548 14.00 -4.98 -2.40
CA ASN A 548 14.36 -6.40 -2.36
C ASN A 548 15.83 -6.60 -1.92
N GLY A 549 16.68 -5.61 -2.17
CA GLY A 549 18.11 -5.66 -1.90
C GLY A 549 18.50 -5.63 -0.43
N MET A 550 19.63 -6.25 -0.11
CA MET A 550 20.23 -6.19 1.23
C MET A 550 20.87 -4.82 1.48
N ILE A 551 20.83 -4.33 2.72
CA ILE A 551 21.46 -3.07 3.15
C ILE A 551 22.41 -3.37 4.30
N GLU A 552 23.69 -3.05 4.16
CA GLU A 552 24.69 -3.26 5.19
C GLU A 552 25.66 -2.09 5.40
N ASP A 553 26.28 -2.03 6.58
CA ASP A 553 27.33 -1.07 6.96
C ASP A 553 28.72 -1.39 6.39
N GLY A 554 28.83 -2.33 5.44
CA GLY A 554 30.09 -2.70 4.80
C GLY A 554 31.08 -3.38 5.76
N THR A 555 32.20 -3.85 5.23
CA THR A 555 33.15 -4.71 5.99
C THR A 555 34.29 -3.94 6.65
N GLN A 556 34.40 -2.62 6.43
CA GLN A 556 35.48 -1.79 6.99
C GLN A 556 35.48 -1.81 8.53
N TYR A 557 34.29 -1.77 9.13
CA TYR A 557 34.14 -1.81 10.58
C TYR A 557 33.72 -3.19 11.06
N LYS A 558 34.26 -3.60 12.21
CA LYS A 558 33.99 -4.92 12.78
C LYS A 558 32.95 -4.83 13.88
N SER A 559 32.41 -5.96 14.30
CA SER A 559 31.49 -6.05 15.45
C SER A 559 32.08 -5.55 16.78
N GLU A 560 33.39 -5.34 16.82
CA GLU A 560 34.13 -4.76 17.94
C GLU A 560 34.03 -3.22 17.98
N ASP A 561 33.76 -2.56 16.84
CA ASP A 561 33.67 -1.11 16.67
C ASP A 561 32.26 -0.56 17.01
N LYS A 562 31.68 -1.00 18.14
CA LYS A 562 30.27 -0.72 18.45
C LYS A 562 29.99 0.76 18.64
N GLY A 563 28.99 1.29 17.94
CA GLY A 563 28.56 2.68 18.15
C GLY A 563 27.34 3.10 17.33
N TYR A 564 26.36 3.71 18.02
CA TYR A 564 25.10 4.10 17.39
C TYR A 564 25.23 5.24 16.38
N ASP A 565 26.25 6.08 16.56
CA ASP A 565 26.49 7.28 15.77
C ASP A 565 27.41 7.04 14.56
N HIS A 566 27.75 5.79 14.24
CA HIS A 566 28.52 5.51 13.02
C HIS A 566 27.66 5.51 11.76
N LYS A 567 26.39 5.10 11.86
CA LYS A 567 25.52 4.94 10.69
C LYS A 567 24.02 5.03 11.01
N ARG A 568 23.22 5.29 9.97
CA ARG A 568 21.74 5.24 10.00
C ARG A 568 21.26 4.41 8.81
N MET A 569 20.55 3.32 9.06
CA MET A 569 20.21 2.34 8.02
C MET A 569 18.72 2.02 7.99
N GLY A 570 18.09 2.14 6.82
CA GLY A 570 16.71 1.72 6.61
C GLY A 570 16.58 0.73 5.47
N GLY A 571 15.65 -0.20 5.56
CA GLY A 571 15.25 -1.01 4.41
C GLY A 571 14.61 -0.16 3.31
N LEU A 572 13.92 0.93 3.67
CA LEU A 572 13.42 1.93 2.72
C LEU A 572 14.27 3.20 2.73
N VAL A 573 14.46 3.79 3.91
CA VAL A 573 15.06 5.12 4.06
C VAL A 573 16.12 5.17 5.17
N GLY A 574 17.32 5.65 4.89
CA GLY A 574 18.35 5.79 5.93
C GLY A 574 17.95 6.77 7.04
N ALA A 575 17.54 7.98 6.66
CA ALA A 575 17.00 8.96 7.58
C ALA A 575 15.97 9.93 6.96
N THR A 576 15.11 10.47 7.82
CA THR A 576 14.20 11.58 7.48
C THR A 576 14.44 12.75 8.42
N ASP A 577 14.34 13.99 7.93
CA ASP A 577 14.58 15.18 8.74
C ASP A 577 13.37 16.16 8.83
N GLN A 578 12.73 16.55 7.73
CA GLN A 578 11.55 17.45 7.72
C GLN A 578 10.25 16.67 7.39
N ASN A 579 9.26 17.32 6.76
CA ASN A 579 7.90 16.81 6.45
C ASN A 579 7.87 15.67 5.40
N ALA A 580 8.81 14.72 5.46
CA ALA A 580 8.82 13.55 4.60
C ALA A 580 7.64 12.62 4.91
N THR A 581 7.07 11.98 3.88
CA THR A 581 6.05 10.95 4.03
C THR A 581 6.47 9.67 3.33
N ILE A 582 6.42 8.55 4.03
CA ILE A 582 6.69 7.22 3.51
C ILE A 582 5.40 6.43 3.61
N ASP A 583 4.82 6.08 2.46
CA ASP A 583 3.45 5.55 2.37
C ASP A 583 3.35 4.33 1.46
N GLY A 584 2.78 3.23 1.96
CA GLY A 584 2.48 2.06 1.12
C GLY A 584 3.72 1.35 0.55
N CYS A 585 4.89 1.55 1.15
CA CYS A 585 6.15 0.98 0.67
C CYS A 585 6.44 -0.37 1.34
N THR A 586 7.20 -1.22 0.66
CA THR A 586 7.54 -2.56 1.14
C THR A 586 9.05 -2.78 1.20
N ASN A 587 9.56 -3.19 2.36
CA ASN A 587 10.92 -3.71 2.49
C ASN A 587 10.88 -5.24 2.57
N LEU A 588 11.42 -5.93 1.58
CA LEU A 588 11.64 -7.37 1.57
C LEU A 588 13.11 -7.74 1.83
N GLY A 589 14.03 -6.80 1.63
CA GLY A 589 15.45 -6.98 1.85
C GLY A 589 15.87 -7.04 3.32
N THR A 590 17.04 -7.63 3.57
CA THR A 590 17.67 -7.68 4.90
C THR A 590 18.40 -6.37 5.19
N VAL A 591 18.30 -5.87 6.41
CA VAL A 591 19.12 -4.75 6.91
C VAL A 591 20.07 -5.31 7.96
N LEU A 592 21.37 -5.32 7.70
CA LEU A 592 22.39 -5.96 8.54
C LEU A 592 23.46 -4.97 8.96
N THR A 593 23.63 -4.75 10.26
CA THR A 593 24.71 -3.91 10.81
C THR A 593 25.68 -4.74 11.62
N HIS A 594 26.97 -4.59 11.32
CA HIS A 594 28.09 -5.15 12.06
C HIS A 594 28.34 -4.37 13.36
N VAL A 595 28.21 -3.03 13.34
CA VAL A 595 28.63 -2.16 14.47
C VAL A 595 27.51 -1.81 15.46
N GLY A 596 26.26 -2.20 15.18
CA GLY A 596 25.11 -1.84 16.02
C GLY A 596 24.79 -0.35 15.91
N CYS A 597 24.05 0.01 14.87
CA CYS A 597 23.62 1.38 14.59
C CYS A 597 22.09 1.55 14.64
N ARG A 598 21.59 2.76 14.38
CA ARG A 598 20.14 2.98 14.21
C ARG A 598 19.68 2.31 12.91
N CYS A 599 19.12 1.10 13.03
CA CYS A 599 18.69 0.30 11.90
C CYS A 599 17.19 -0.06 11.97
N GLY A 600 16.47 0.15 10.86
CA GLY A 600 15.04 -0.06 10.75
C GLY A 600 14.62 -0.73 9.44
N GLY A 601 13.54 -1.50 9.43
CA GLY A 601 13.00 -2.03 8.16
C GLY A 601 12.42 -0.95 7.26
N PHE A 602 11.84 0.10 7.85
CA PHE A 602 11.43 1.29 7.11
C PHE A 602 12.50 2.37 7.17
N VAL A 603 12.79 2.86 8.37
CA VAL A 603 13.65 4.03 8.54
C VAL A 603 14.70 3.79 9.62
N GLY A 604 15.97 4.03 9.31
CA GLY A 604 17.03 3.99 10.33
C GLY A 604 16.81 5.06 11.40
N HIS A 605 16.70 6.32 10.96
CA HIS A 605 16.48 7.48 11.83
C HIS A 605 15.33 8.38 11.34
N ASN A 606 14.16 8.24 11.96
CA ASN A 606 12.96 9.01 11.64
C ASN A 606 12.81 10.24 12.55
N ALA A 607 13.40 11.39 12.21
CA ALA A 607 13.30 12.60 13.06
C ALA A 607 11.91 13.26 13.00
N LYS A 608 11.34 13.47 11.80
CA LYS A 608 10.01 14.12 11.64
C LYS A 608 9.16 13.50 10.53
N GLY A 609 9.61 12.41 9.93
CA GLY A 609 8.88 11.75 8.84
C GLY A 609 7.60 11.05 9.33
N LYS A 610 6.59 11.01 8.47
CA LYS A 610 5.38 10.20 8.66
C LYS A 610 5.56 8.86 7.97
N VAL A 611 5.49 7.76 8.71
CA VAL A 611 5.55 6.41 8.14
C VAL A 611 4.17 5.79 8.24
N GLN A 612 3.58 5.40 7.11
CA GLN A 612 2.24 4.82 7.11
C GLN A 612 2.03 3.75 6.05
N ASN A 613 1.11 2.80 6.31
CA ASN A 613 0.71 1.74 5.37
C ASN A 613 1.87 0.89 4.82
N CYS A 614 3.05 0.92 5.44
CA CYS A 614 4.25 0.22 4.94
C CYS A 614 4.34 -1.21 5.47
N THR A 615 5.06 -2.06 4.75
CA THR A 615 5.24 -3.47 5.11
C THR A 615 6.72 -3.85 5.15
N ASN A 616 7.20 -4.44 6.24
CA ASN A 616 8.54 -4.99 6.38
C ASN A 616 8.45 -6.52 6.43
N GLY A 617 8.98 -7.20 5.42
CA GLY A 617 8.85 -8.63 5.19
C GLY A 617 7.60 -9.00 4.39
N ALA A 618 7.27 -10.29 4.36
CA ALA A 618 6.11 -10.81 3.65
C ALA A 618 5.27 -11.70 4.55
N GLU A 619 3.93 -11.64 4.43
CA GLU A 619 2.99 -12.28 5.37
C GLU A 619 3.24 -13.77 5.60
N LYS A 620 3.70 -14.47 4.56
CA LYS A 620 3.90 -15.92 4.57
C LYS A 620 5.37 -16.34 4.43
N ASP A 621 6.30 -15.39 4.50
CA ASP A 621 7.73 -15.64 4.34
C ASP A 621 8.55 -14.84 5.36
N LEU A 622 8.88 -15.52 6.48
CA LEU A 622 9.70 -14.96 7.56
C LEU A 622 11.18 -14.79 7.17
N SER A 623 11.60 -15.23 5.98
CA SER A 623 12.96 -15.00 5.48
C SER A 623 13.16 -13.58 4.92
N LYS A 624 12.07 -12.81 4.75
CA LYS A 624 12.09 -11.46 4.17
C LYS A 624 12.00 -10.38 5.25
N GLY A 625 12.66 -9.26 5.01
CA GLY A 625 12.59 -8.08 5.89
C GLY A 625 13.28 -8.28 7.24
N ASN A 626 14.37 -9.05 7.29
CA ASN A 626 15.12 -9.28 8.52
C ASN A 626 15.97 -8.07 8.88
N ILE A 627 15.95 -7.66 10.15
CA ILE A 627 16.76 -6.57 10.68
C ILE A 627 17.73 -7.14 11.71
N ILE A 628 19.01 -7.10 11.39
CA ILE A 628 20.07 -7.83 12.08
C ILE A 628 21.09 -6.82 12.59
N GLY A 629 21.35 -6.84 13.88
CA GLY A 629 22.33 -5.94 14.48
C GLY A 629 22.39 -6.02 15.99
N ASP A 630 23.53 -5.65 16.55
CA ASP A 630 23.65 -5.57 17.99
C ASP A 630 23.03 -4.28 18.53
N VAL A 631 22.51 -4.39 19.76
CA VAL A 631 22.05 -3.23 20.51
C VAL A 631 23.25 -2.54 21.14
N VAL A 632 23.29 -1.22 21.04
CA VAL A 632 24.26 -0.35 21.69
C VAL A 632 23.55 0.64 22.60
N THR A 633 24.23 1.10 23.65
CA THR A 633 23.67 2.04 24.62
C THR A 633 24.43 3.37 24.52
N ASP A 634 23.70 4.49 24.46
CA ASP A 634 24.30 5.81 24.51
C ASP A 634 24.66 6.24 25.95
N ALA A 635 25.35 7.38 26.08
CA ALA A 635 25.78 7.92 27.38
C ALA A 635 24.62 8.30 28.31
N SER A 636 23.41 8.47 27.78
CA SER A 636 22.19 8.76 28.55
C SER A 636 21.43 7.48 28.93
N GLY A 637 21.92 6.30 28.56
CA GLY A 637 21.28 5.01 28.83
C GLY A 637 20.22 4.62 27.81
N ASN A 638 20.05 5.34 26.69
CA ASN A 638 19.12 4.92 25.65
C ASN A 638 19.76 3.86 24.76
N LEU A 639 18.97 2.86 24.41
CA LEU A 639 19.33 1.77 23.53
C LEU A 639 19.14 2.22 22.07
N HIS A 640 20.06 1.87 21.18
CA HIS A 640 19.97 2.03 19.73
C HIS A 640 20.29 0.67 19.10
N GLY A 641 19.77 0.39 17.91
CA GLY A 641 19.93 -0.94 17.30
C GLY A 641 18.75 -1.29 16.40
N PRO A 642 18.52 -2.59 16.16
CA PRO A 642 17.52 -3.05 15.20
C PRO A 642 16.10 -2.93 15.73
N GLY A 643 15.22 -2.35 14.91
CA GLY A 643 13.76 -2.45 15.05
C GLY A 643 13.14 -2.78 13.71
N TRP A 644 12.12 -3.65 13.67
CA TRP A 644 11.57 -4.04 12.36
C TRP A 644 10.93 -2.86 11.60
N ALA A 645 10.49 -1.81 12.30
CA ALA A 645 9.97 -0.59 11.69
C ALA A 645 11.06 0.49 11.63
N CYS A 646 11.53 0.95 12.78
CA CYS A 646 12.52 2.04 12.86
C CYS A 646 13.60 1.79 13.92
N GLY A 647 14.84 2.18 13.65
CA GLY A 647 15.89 2.20 14.69
C GLY A 647 15.62 3.32 15.71
N TYR A 648 15.31 4.51 15.21
CA TYR A 648 14.88 5.68 15.97
C TYR A 648 13.66 6.30 15.30
N THR A 649 12.70 6.76 16.10
CA THR A 649 11.61 7.62 15.64
C THR A 649 11.22 8.65 16.71
N SER A 650 10.80 9.82 16.28
CA SER A 650 10.14 10.86 17.08
C SER A 650 8.78 11.29 16.49
N SER A 651 8.22 10.44 15.63
CA SER A 651 6.94 10.61 14.94
C SER A 651 6.20 9.28 14.87
N ASP A 652 4.90 9.35 14.59
CA ASP A 652 4.00 8.18 14.54
C ASP A 652 4.28 7.24 13.36
N ILE A 653 4.02 5.95 13.58
CA ILE A 653 4.04 4.89 12.57
C ILE A 653 2.61 4.32 12.43
N LYS A 654 1.91 4.60 11.34
CA LYS A 654 0.46 4.28 11.24
C LYS A 654 0.19 3.14 10.29
N THR A 655 -0.54 2.12 10.74
CA THR A 655 -1.07 1.08 9.84
C THR A 655 0.03 0.31 9.09
N CYS A 656 1.25 0.27 9.65
CA CYS A 656 2.36 -0.49 9.09
C CYS A 656 2.40 -1.91 9.64
N TYR A 657 3.10 -2.82 8.97
CA TYR A 657 3.14 -4.26 9.29
C TYR A 657 4.56 -4.83 9.24
N GLY A 658 4.95 -5.61 10.26
CA GLY A 658 6.22 -6.35 10.30
C GLY A 658 6.03 -7.86 10.24
N TYR A 659 6.78 -8.56 9.40
CA TYR A 659 6.71 -10.02 9.20
C TYR A 659 8.08 -10.71 9.32
N GLY A 660 9.19 -10.04 9.06
CA GLY A 660 10.53 -10.62 9.20
C GLY A 660 10.97 -10.83 10.65
N ARG A 661 12.28 -10.90 10.87
CA ARG A 661 12.87 -11.09 12.20
C ARG A 661 13.75 -9.93 12.63
N VAL A 662 13.85 -9.76 13.95
CA VAL A 662 14.78 -8.83 14.59
C VAL A 662 15.82 -9.68 15.32
N ALA A 663 17.06 -9.62 14.87
CA ALA A 663 18.13 -10.50 15.31
C ALA A 663 19.34 -9.73 15.81
N THR A 664 20.07 -10.31 16.75
CA THR A 664 21.45 -9.88 17.07
C THR A 664 22.40 -10.29 15.95
N TYR A 665 23.58 -9.67 15.88
CA TYR A 665 24.57 -10.02 14.86
C TYR A 665 25.00 -11.51 14.96
N ALA A 666 25.08 -12.04 16.19
CA ALA A 666 25.40 -13.45 16.45
C ALA A 666 24.37 -14.44 15.86
N GLN A 667 23.13 -14.00 15.62
CA GLN A 667 22.04 -14.82 15.09
C GLN A 667 21.91 -14.74 13.56
N LYS A 668 22.77 -13.99 12.85
CA LYS A 668 22.65 -13.77 11.39
C LYS A 668 22.57 -15.07 10.56
N ASP A 669 23.28 -16.12 11.01
CA ASP A 669 23.33 -17.43 10.35
C ASP A 669 22.30 -18.44 10.90
N ASN A 670 21.56 -18.06 11.95
CA ASN A 670 20.51 -18.88 12.57
C ASN A 670 19.31 -18.01 12.98
N LEU A 671 18.64 -17.46 11.96
CA LEU A 671 17.53 -16.55 12.17
C LEU A 671 16.31 -17.21 12.82
N GLU A 672 16.18 -18.54 12.78
CA GLU A 672 15.07 -19.23 13.45
C GLU A 672 15.04 -18.97 14.97
N ALA A 673 16.21 -18.76 15.58
CA ALA A 673 16.38 -18.44 16.99
C ALA A 673 16.18 -16.94 17.32
N ALA A 674 15.97 -16.08 16.32
CA ALA A 674 15.77 -14.64 16.50
C ALA A 674 14.30 -14.28 16.76
N ASP A 675 14.09 -13.12 17.38
CA ASP A 675 12.74 -12.61 17.67
C ASP A 675 12.01 -12.28 16.38
N ILE A 676 10.71 -12.58 16.33
CA ILE A 676 9.88 -12.25 15.17
C ILE A 676 9.43 -10.78 15.28
N ALA A 677 9.25 -10.12 14.14
CA ALA A 677 8.72 -8.76 14.08
C ALA A 677 7.34 -8.64 14.74
N LEU A 678 7.34 -8.09 15.95
CA LEU A 678 6.21 -7.96 16.86
C LEU A 678 6.18 -6.55 17.46
N HIS A 679 5.19 -6.26 18.27
CA HIS A 679 4.98 -4.90 18.77
C HIS A 679 6.07 -4.39 19.71
N ASP A 680 6.69 -5.30 20.44
CA ASP A 680 7.76 -5.02 21.38
C ASP A 680 9.09 -4.66 20.68
N ASN A 681 9.37 -5.20 19.49
CA ASN A 681 10.61 -4.95 18.74
C ASN A 681 10.43 -4.10 17.46
N ALA A 682 9.35 -3.32 17.37
CA ALA A 682 9.11 -2.40 16.25
C ALA A 682 10.09 -1.23 16.19
N VAL A 683 10.41 -0.68 17.37
CA VAL A 683 11.31 0.46 17.51
C VAL A 683 12.30 0.15 18.63
N ARG A 684 13.58 0.47 18.41
CA ARG A 684 14.62 0.18 19.40
C ARG A 684 14.92 1.33 20.37
N HIS A 685 14.83 2.59 19.91
CA HIS A 685 15.24 3.75 20.70
C HIS A 685 14.53 3.91 22.06
N GLY A 686 15.30 3.99 23.15
CA GLY A 686 14.80 4.26 24.51
C GLY A 686 15.39 3.32 25.58
N THR A 687 14.84 3.32 26.80
CA THR A 687 15.37 2.52 27.93
C THR A 687 14.87 1.07 27.97
N GLN A 688 13.81 0.73 27.21
CA GLN A 688 13.29 -0.63 27.01
C GLN A 688 12.67 -0.76 25.61
N TYR A 689 12.51 -2.00 25.12
CA TYR A 689 11.58 -2.31 24.03
C TYR A 689 10.19 -1.74 24.38
N TYR A 690 9.58 -0.94 23.48
CA TYR A 690 8.33 -0.25 23.79
C TYR A 690 7.18 -1.25 23.92
N LYS A 691 6.80 -1.54 25.17
CA LYS A 691 5.65 -2.39 25.52
C LYS A 691 4.36 -1.63 25.28
N PHE A 692 3.37 -2.31 24.73
CA PHE A 692 2.01 -1.80 24.53
C PHE A 692 1.42 -1.26 25.84
N VAL A 693 1.15 0.03 25.96
CA VAL A 693 0.33 0.56 27.05
C VAL A 693 -0.73 1.49 26.48
N SER A 694 -2.00 1.13 26.62
CA SER A 694 -3.10 2.01 26.21
C SER A 694 -3.28 3.13 27.24
N GLY A 695 -3.12 4.39 26.82
CA GLY A 695 -3.66 5.59 27.46
C GLY A 695 -3.20 5.87 28.91
N MET A 696 -2.12 6.65 29.02
CA MET A 696 -1.76 7.60 30.08
C MET A 696 -2.55 7.65 31.40
N THR A 697 -1.81 7.72 32.50
CA THR A 697 -2.04 8.72 33.55
C THR A 697 -0.69 9.22 34.11
N SER A 698 -0.46 10.53 34.01
CA SER A 698 0.66 11.36 34.54
C SER A 698 2.09 11.14 34.02
N GLY A 699 2.53 12.05 33.13
CA GLY A 699 3.90 12.61 33.16
C GLY A 699 4.97 12.00 32.25
N TYR A 700 4.71 10.90 31.54
CA TYR A 700 5.62 10.36 30.54
C TYR A 700 4.81 10.00 29.28
N GLU A 701 4.96 10.83 28.24
CA GLU A 701 4.31 10.71 26.93
C GLU A 701 5.25 9.96 25.97
N PRO A 702 5.04 8.68 25.69
CA PRO A 702 5.89 7.96 24.75
C PRO A 702 5.48 8.26 23.30
N THR A 703 6.35 8.95 22.58
CA THR A 703 6.16 9.59 21.26
C THR A 703 6.17 8.67 20.03
N ASN A 704 6.01 7.34 20.18
CA ASN A 704 6.22 6.38 19.07
C ASN A 704 5.10 5.33 18.94
N TRP A 705 4.00 5.71 18.29
CA TRP A 705 2.83 4.84 18.09
C TRP A 705 2.98 4.02 16.81
N VAL A 706 3.18 2.70 16.91
CA VAL A 706 2.71 1.80 15.85
C VAL A 706 1.22 1.55 16.10
N ASN A 707 0.33 1.93 15.19
CA ASN A 707 -1.11 1.69 15.37
C ASN A 707 -1.46 0.22 15.07
N TRP A 708 -1.60 -0.60 16.11
CA TRP A 708 -2.03 -2.00 15.97
C TRP A 708 -3.53 -2.23 16.09
N GLY A 709 -4.34 -1.17 16.11
CA GLY A 709 -5.81 -1.27 16.12
C GLY A 709 -6.39 -1.94 14.86
N SER A 710 -5.56 -2.22 13.84
CA SER A 710 -6.00 -2.94 12.64
C SER A 710 -6.13 -4.44 12.93
N THR A 711 -7.31 -4.99 12.68
CA THR A 711 -7.62 -6.43 12.80
C THR A 711 -6.79 -7.32 11.86
N LYS A 712 -6.05 -6.73 10.90
CA LYS A 712 -5.13 -7.45 10.00
C LYS A 712 -4.04 -8.23 10.76
N TYR A 713 -3.66 -7.80 11.97
CA TYR A 713 -2.71 -8.53 12.79
C TYR A 713 -3.25 -9.87 13.30
N CYS A 714 -4.56 -9.98 13.48
CA CYS A 714 -5.26 -11.19 13.86
C CYS A 714 -5.83 -11.90 12.62
N ASN A 715 -5.16 -11.85 11.47
CA ASN A 715 -5.57 -12.67 10.32
C ASN A 715 -5.32 -14.14 10.59
N TRP A 716 -6.30 -14.97 10.22
CA TRP A 716 -6.27 -16.41 10.47
C TRP A 716 -6.91 -17.16 9.31
N ASP A 717 -6.37 -18.34 9.07
CA ASP A 717 -6.99 -19.35 8.22
C ASP A 717 -7.89 -20.22 9.07
N VAL A 718 -9.08 -20.53 8.55
CA VAL A 718 -9.95 -21.53 9.15
C VAL A 718 -9.43 -22.91 8.74
N LYS A 719 -8.96 -23.69 9.70
CA LYS A 719 -8.46 -25.05 9.47
C LYS A 719 -9.57 -26.08 9.60
N THR A 720 -10.54 -25.84 10.48
CA THR A 720 -11.70 -26.72 10.65
C THR A 720 -12.91 -25.92 11.08
N THR A 721 -14.09 -26.30 10.58
CA THR A 721 -15.38 -25.81 11.04
C THR A 721 -16.29 -26.99 11.31
N LYS A 722 -17.04 -26.94 12.41
CA LYS A 722 -18.05 -27.94 12.76
C LYS A 722 -19.26 -27.25 13.39
N GLU A 723 -20.44 -27.49 12.84
CA GLU A 723 -21.68 -27.13 13.52
C GLU A 723 -22.00 -28.21 14.57
N LEU A 724 -22.15 -27.80 15.83
CA LEU A 724 -22.47 -28.71 16.94
C LEU A 724 -23.97 -28.76 17.20
N HIS A 725 -24.65 -27.65 16.92
CA HIS A 725 -26.10 -27.47 17.00
C HIS A 725 -26.47 -26.20 16.21
N SER A 726 -27.73 -26.05 15.81
CA SER A 726 -28.22 -24.77 15.26
C SER A 726 -27.98 -23.64 16.27
N GLY A 727 -27.05 -22.74 15.97
CA GLY A 727 -26.61 -21.65 16.86
C GLY A 727 -25.36 -21.93 17.68
N VAL A 728 -24.69 -23.09 17.52
CA VAL A 728 -23.40 -23.39 18.15
C VAL A 728 -22.43 -23.92 17.11
N LYS A 729 -21.41 -23.13 16.80
CA LYS A 729 -20.40 -23.42 15.78
C LYS A 729 -19.01 -23.46 16.40
N TYR A 730 -18.27 -24.53 16.15
CA TYR A 730 -16.87 -24.67 16.48
C TYR A 730 -15.99 -24.34 15.28
N MET A 731 -14.90 -23.61 15.51
CA MET A 731 -13.86 -23.35 14.52
C MET A 731 -12.47 -23.56 15.13
N ALA A 732 -11.61 -24.27 14.41
CA ALA A 732 -10.17 -24.27 14.65
C ALA A 732 -9.52 -23.36 13.61
N VAL A 733 -8.75 -22.38 14.07
CA VAL A 733 -8.10 -21.40 13.21
C VAL A 733 -6.63 -21.25 13.56
N GLU A 734 -5.82 -20.87 12.59
CA GLU A 734 -4.40 -20.57 12.79
C GLU A 734 -4.06 -19.22 12.18
N TRP A 735 -3.30 -18.40 12.92
CA TRP A 735 -2.89 -17.08 12.43
C TRP A 735 -1.98 -17.17 11.20
N THR A 736 -2.16 -16.27 10.23
CA THR A 736 -1.53 -16.33 8.90
C THR A 736 -0.09 -15.80 8.85
N ARG A 737 0.37 -15.08 9.87
CA ARG A 737 1.61 -14.26 9.84
C ARG A 737 2.92 -15.01 10.15
N GLY A 738 3.04 -16.29 9.82
CA GLY A 738 4.23 -17.11 10.15
C GLY A 738 4.45 -17.38 11.65
N ILE A 739 3.74 -16.70 12.55
CA ILE A 739 3.69 -16.99 13.99
C ILE A 739 2.42 -17.76 14.30
N THR A 740 2.53 -19.07 14.42
CA THR A 740 1.36 -19.92 14.64
C THR A 740 0.69 -19.56 15.96
N ARG A 741 -0.59 -19.22 15.90
CA ARG A 741 -1.52 -19.18 17.05
C ARG A 741 -2.59 -20.21 16.78
N LYS A 742 -2.56 -21.34 17.49
CA LYS A 742 -3.58 -22.37 17.33
C LYS A 742 -4.78 -22.05 18.21
N MET A 743 -5.76 -21.39 17.61
CA MET A 743 -6.93 -20.84 18.29
C MET A 743 -8.18 -21.65 18.01
N LYS A 744 -8.99 -21.89 19.04
CA LYS A 744 -10.24 -22.65 19.01
C LYS A 744 -11.35 -21.71 19.44
N ILE A 745 -12.40 -21.61 18.63
CA ILE A 745 -13.48 -20.65 18.79
C ILE A 745 -14.80 -21.41 18.84
N LEU A 746 -15.60 -21.12 19.85
CA LEU A 746 -17.02 -21.45 19.89
C LEU A 746 -17.80 -20.16 19.65
N GLU A 747 -18.52 -20.10 18.54
CA GLU A 747 -19.50 -19.06 18.25
C GLU A 747 -20.88 -19.56 18.67
N ILE A 748 -21.57 -18.78 19.49
CA ILE A 748 -22.81 -19.17 20.17
C ILE A 748 -23.85 -18.06 19.98
N ASP A 749 -24.99 -18.42 19.40
CA ASP A 749 -26.17 -17.58 19.28
C ASP A 749 -27.21 -17.98 20.34
N LEU A 750 -27.34 -17.16 21.38
CA LEU A 750 -28.22 -17.42 22.51
C LEU A 750 -29.71 -17.26 22.17
N THR A 751 -30.04 -16.70 21.00
CA THR A 751 -31.42 -16.55 20.54
C THR A 751 -31.99 -17.86 19.98
N LYS A 752 -31.13 -18.85 19.69
CA LYS A 752 -31.55 -20.16 19.19
C LYS A 752 -32.09 -21.04 20.31
N SER A 753 -33.20 -21.71 20.03
CA SER A 753 -33.81 -22.67 20.94
C SER A 753 -32.83 -23.78 21.32
N GLY A 754 -32.89 -24.25 22.57
CA GLY A 754 -32.04 -25.33 23.06
C GLY A 754 -30.60 -24.93 23.43
N VAL A 755 -30.16 -23.71 23.11
CA VAL A 755 -28.79 -23.22 23.40
C VAL A 755 -28.70 -22.61 24.80
N GLU A 756 -27.77 -23.11 25.60
CA GLU A 756 -27.50 -22.64 26.97
C GLU A 756 -25.99 -22.58 27.24
N ILE A 757 -25.56 -21.56 28.00
CA ILE A 757 -24.22 -21.50 28.57
C ILE A 757 -24.37 -21.69 30.08
N THR A 758 -23.90 -22.82 30.58
CA THR A 758 -23.93 -23.13 32.00
C THR A 758 -22.52 -23.23 32.57
N THR A 759 -22.42 -23.61 33.82
CA THR A 759 -21.15 -23.87 34.48
C THR A 759 -21.24 -25.09 35.36
N ALA A 760 -20.09 -25.63 35.75
CA ALA A 760 -19.99 -26.72 36.70
C ALA A 760 -18.78 -26.54 37.60
N MET A 761 -18.96 -26.85 38.88
CA MET A 761 -17.88 -27.09 39.82
C MET A 761 -17.35 -28.52 39.67
N ALA A 762 -16.05 -28.70 39.91
CA ALA A 762 -15.44 -30.02 40.01
C ALA A 762 -16.15 -30.86 41.09
N ASP A 763 -16.47 -32.10 40.76
CA ASP A 763 -17.19 -33.09 41.58
C ASP A 763 -18.58 -32.63 42.08
N ASP A 764 -19.09 -31.49 41.61
CA ASP A 764 -20.33 -30.84 42.10
C ASP A 764 -20.36 -30.59 43.63
N ILE A 765 -19.18 -30.36 44.22
CA ILE A 765 -19.00 -30.14 45.66
C ILE A 765 -18.09 -28.95 45.93
N ILE A 766 -18.11 -28.48 47.18
CA ILE A 766 -17.12 -27.54 47.70
C ILE A 766 -15.99 -28.35 48.33
N PRO A 767 -14.76 -28.31 47.77
CA PRO A 767 -13.64 -29.13 48.26
C PRO A 767 -13.19 -28.67 49.66
N ASN A 768 -12.11 -29.27 50.17
CA ASN A 768 -11.42 -28.82 51.38
C ASN A 768 -10.07 -28.15 51.02
N PRO A 769 -9.71 -26.99 51.60
CA PRO A 769 -8.50 -26.22 51.25
C PRO A 769 -7.22 -26.93 51.62
N ASN A 770 -7.24 -27.71 52.69
CA ASN A 770 -6.04 -28.41 53.11
C ASN A 770 -5.87 -29.72 52.31
N GLY A 771 -6.68 -29.93 51.27
CA GLY A 771 -6.71 -31.15 50.49
C GLY A 771 -5.68 -31.22 49.38
N ASN A 772 -5.24 -30.08 48.85
CA ASN A 772 -4.66 -30.03 47.51
C ASN A 772 -3.18 -29.59 47.48
N ASP A 773 -2.40 -29.96 48.49
CA ASP A 773 -0.96 -29.65 48.66
C ASP A 773 -0.09 -30.28 47.55
N ASN A 774 -0.29 -29.82 46.30
CA ASN A 774 0.32 -30.38 45.12
C ASN A 774 0.86 -29.33 44.15
N ASN A 775 0.91 -28.02 44.46
CA ASN A 775 1.60 -27.03 43.60
C ASN A 775 1.25 -27.16 42.09
N ASN A 776 -0.03 -27.31 41.73
CA ASN A 776 -0.49 -27.60 40.35
C ASN A 776 -0.05 -28.94 39.74
N SER A 777 0.32 -29.92 40.58
CA SER A 777 0.76 -31.25 40.16
C SER A 777 -0.27 -32.36 40.36
N GLY A 778 -0.98 -32.68 39.27
CA GLY A 778 -1.73 -33.92 39.14
C GLY A 778 -3.16 -33.91 39.67
N LYS A 779 -3.89 -34.95 39.26
CA LYS A 779 -5.28 -35.26 39.60
C LYS A 779 -5.35 -35.88 40.99
N ASN A 780 -5.37 -35.07 42.04
CA ASN A 780 -5.50 -35.59 43.39
C ASN A 780 -6.95 -35.42 43.92
N LYS A 781 -7.60 -34.26 43.71
CA LYS A 781 -8.91 -33.90 44.31
C LYS A 781 -9.73 -32.89 43.49
N ARG A 782 -9.50 -32.83 42.18
CA ARG A 782 -10.19 -31.95 41.22
C ARG A 782 -10.46 -32.75 39.95
N GLU A 783 -11.45 -32.35 39.18
CA GLU A 783 -11.76 -32.97 37.88
C GLU A 783 -11.03 -32.24 36.75
N LEU A 784 -10.73 -32.95 35.67
CA LEU A 784 -10.35 -32.38 34.38
C LEU A 784 -11.58 -31.80 33.65
N LEU A 785 -11.41 -30.89 32.69
CA LEU A 785 -12.50 -30.43 31.83
C LEU A 785 -13.11 -31.60 31.06
N SER A 786 -12.27 -32.52 30.55
CA SER A 786 -12.74 -33.72 29.85
C SER A 786 -13.65 -34.60 30.72
N GLU A 787 -13.35 -34.70 32.01
CA GLU A 787 -14.09 -35.52 32.98
C GLU A 787 -15.43 -34.89 33.33
N VAL A 788 -15.45 -33.58 33.58
CA VAL A 788 -16.69 -32.81 33.80
C VAL A 788 -17.60 -32.90 32.59
N CYS A 789 -17.05 -32.70 31.38
CA CYS A 789 -17.83 -32.79 30.15
C CYS A 789 -18.37 -34.20 29.93
N ALA A 790 -17.58 -35.24 30.22
CA ALA A 790 -18.04 -36.63 30.13
C ALA A 790 -19.16 -36.93 31.13
N ARG A 791 -18.99 -36.52 32.40
CA ARG A 791 -19.98 -36.69 33.48
C ARG A 791 -21.31 -36.02 33.15
N LEU A 792 -21.25 -34.84 32.51
CA LEU A 792 -22.43 -34.03 32.20
C LEU A 792 -22.91 -34.19 30.74
N LYS A 793 -22.33 -35.11 29.96
CA LYS A 793 -22.67 -35.31 28.55
C LYS A 793 -24.15 -35.62 28.34
N SER A 794 -24.75 -36.42 29.23
CA SER A 794 -26.17 -36.76 29.20
C SER A 794 -27.11 -35.56 29.40
N THR A 795 -26.60 -34.43 29.88
CA THR A 795 -27.38 -33.19 30.06
C THR A 795 -27.43 -32.32 28.79
N GLY A 796 -26.82 -32.77 27.68
CA GLY A 796 -26.75 -32.05 26.41
C GLY A 796 -25.46 -31.23 26.23
N VAL A 797 -24.40 -31.50 27.01
CA VAL A 797 -23.11 -30.80 26.87
C VAL A 797 -22.45 -31.17 25.54
N VAL A 798 -22.23 -30.16 24.69
CA VAL A 798 -21.59 -30.30 23.38
C VAL A 798 -20.18 -29.71 23.34
N ALA A 799 -19.88 -28.75 24.21
CA ALA A 799 -18.56 -28.15 24.35
C ALA A 799 -18.33 -27.61 25.78
N GLY A 800 -17.07 -27.37 26.13
CA GLY A 800 -16.70 -26.74 27.40
C GLY A 800 -15.29 -26.17 27.40
N VAL A 801 -15.01 -25.29 28.36
CA VAL A 801 -13.69 -24.68 28.60
C VAL A 801 -13.41 -24.54 30.09
N ASN A 802 -12.13 -24.38 30.44
CA ASN A 802 -11.77 -23.87 31.77
C ASN A 802 -12.29 -22.44 31.96
N SER A 803 -12.54 -22.04 33.21
CA SER A 803 -13.17 -20.75 33.50
C SER A 803 -12.48 -19.98 34.62
N GLY A 804 -13.17 -19.71 35.73
CA GLY A 804 -12.67 -18.88 36.82
C GLY A 804 -11.40 -19.38 37.52
N PHE A 805 -10.74 -18.43 38.16
CA PHE A 805 -9.52 -18.69 38.91
C PHE A 805 -9.80 -19.55 40.13
N PHE A 806 -8.75 -20.23 40.57
CA PHE A 806 -8.73 -20.95 41.81
C PHE A 806 -7.35 -20.83 42.47
N ASP A 807 -7.29 -21.06 43.77
CA ASP A 807 -6.03 -21.19 44.48
C ASP A 807 -5.35 -22.51 44.10
N SER A 808 -4.14 -22.47 43.55
CA SER A 808 -3.43 -23.67 43.13
C SER A 808 -2.94 -24.55 44.27
N HIS A 809 -2.71 -23.97 45.45
CA HIS A 809 -2.24 -24.68 46.63
C HIS A 809 -3.43 -25.31 47.36
N ASP A 810 -4.51 -24.54 47.54
CA ASP A 810 -5.65 -25.02 48.33
C ASP A 810 -6.77 -25.64 47.50
N GLY A 811 -6.83 -25.37 46.19
CA GLY A 811 -7.90 -25.84 45.30
C GLY A 811 -9.22 -25.09 45.47
N PHE A 812 -9.21 -23.81 45.84
CA PHE A 812 -10.42 -23.02 46.13
C PHE A 812 -10.82 -22.14 44.97
N PRO A 813 -12.09 -22.13 44.52
CA PRO A 813 -12.55 -21.15 43.55
C PRO A 813 -12.40 -19.72 44.12
N ARG A 814 -11.95 -18.80 43.27
CA ARG A 814 -11.82 -17.37 43.57
C ARG A 814 -12.90 -16.61 42.78
N GLY A 815 -13.88 -16.09 43.49
CA GLY A 815 -14.97 -15.29 42.97
C GLY A 815 -16.35 -15.90 43.18
N ILE A 816 -17.32 -15.38 42.42
CA ILE A 816 -18.72 -15.80 42.49
C ILE A 816 -18.97 -16.87 41.44
N HIS A 817 -19.67 -17.93 41.83
CA HIS A 817 -20.09 -19.00 40.95
C HIS A 817 -21.60 -19.22 41.07
N VAL A 818 -22.31 -19.07 39.95
CA VAL A 818 -23.75 -19.30 39.86
C VAL A 818 -24.00 -20.29 38.75
N GLN A 819 -24.67 -21.39 39.07
CA GLN A 819 -24.98 -22.48 38.14
C GLN A 819 -26.49 -22.60 38.03
N GLU A 820 -27.04 -22.39 36.84
CA GLU A 820 -28.49 -22.49 36.57
C GLU A 820 -29.35 -21.61 37.51
N GLY A 821 -28.83 -20.42 37.82
CA GLY A 821 -29.41 -19.43 38.73
C GLY A 821 -29.18 -19.71 40.21
N VAL A 822 -28.55 -20.82 40.55
CA VAL A 822 -28.28 -21.25 41.92
C VAL A 822 -26.93 -20.71 42.36
N PRO A 823 -26.83 -19.96 43.48
CA PRO A 823 -25.56 -19.45 43.96
C PRO A 823 -24.76 -20.56 44.65
N MET A 824 -23.84 -21.17 43.92
CA MET A 824 -23.04 -22.32 44.37
C MET A 824 -21.95 -21.92 45.34
N TYR A 825 -21.29 -20.79 45.08
CA TYR A 825 -20.18 -20.33 45.89
C TYR A 825 -20.03 -18.81 45.80
N VAL A 826 -19.81 -18.18 46.95
CA VAL A 826 -19.56 -16.74 47.05
C VAL A 826 -18.54 -16.52 48.17
N ASN A 827 -17.35 -16.01 47.83
CA ASN A 827 -16.36 -15.64 48.85
C ASN A 827 -16.87 -14.50 49.75
N ASN A 828 -16.32 -14.44 50.96
CA ASN A 828 -16.49 -13.34 51.89
C ASN A 828 -16.06 -12.00 51.30
N ARG A 829 -16.60 -10.95 51.92
CA ARG A 829 -16.42 -9.56 51.52
C ARG A 829 -14.96 -9.15 51.40
N THR A 830 -14.09 -9.56 52.34
CA THR A 830 -12.68 -9.18 52.35
C THR A 830 -11.94 -9.69 51.11
N VAL A 831 -12.15 -10.96 50.75
CA VAL A 831 -11.54 -11.55 49.54
C VAL A 831 -12.02 -10.83 48.29
N ARG A 832 -13.32 -10.56 48.17
CA ARG A 832 -13.88 -9.83 47.01
C ARG A 832 -13.40 -8.38 46.90
N TRP A 833 -13.12 -7.74 48.05
CA TRP A 833 -12.64 -6.36 48.07
C TRP A 833 -11.16 -6.26 47.72
N ASN A 834 -10.33 -7.12 48.32
CA ASN A 834 -8.88 -7.05 48.21
C ASN A 834 -8.35 -7.67 46.91
N LEU A 835 -9.02 -8.68 46.36
CA LEU A 835 -8.65 -9.27 45.07
C LEU A 835 -9.44 -8.60 43.96
N THR A 836 -9.02 -7.38 43.61
CA THR A 836 -9.65 -6.56 42.56
C THR A 836 -9.69 -7.26 41.20
N ASN A 837 -8.77 -8.18 40.97
CA ASN A 837 -8.69 -9.07 39.81
C ASN A 837 -9.73 -10.20 39.80
N HIS A 838 -10.76 -10.21 40.66
CA HIS A 838 -11.89 -11.17 40.57
C HIS A 838 -13.27 -10.49 40.49
N LYS A 839 -13.26 -9.16 40.35
CA LYS A 839 -14.46 -8.32 40.22
C LYS A 839 -15.20 -8.58 38.91
N TRP A 840 -14.47 -8.82 37.83
CA TRP A 840 -15.00 -9.11 36.49
C TRP A 840 -15.54 -10.52 36.38
N GLY A 841 -16.55 -10.75 35.56
CA GLY A 841 -17.02 -12.10 35.25
C GLY A 841 -17.94 -12.14 34.05
N PHE A 842 -18.07 -13.33 33.47
CA PHE A 842 -19.10 -13.57 32.47
C PHE A 842 -20.40 -13.92 33.16
N THR A 843 -21.48 -13.24 32.75
CA THR A 843 -22.83 -13.42 33.25
C THR A 843 -23.75 -13.73 32.07
N GLN A 844 -24.54 -14.80 32.19
CA GLN A 844 -25.71 -15.04 31.35
C GLN A 844 -26.97 -14.81 32.17
N PHE A 845 -27.89 -14.01 31.64
CA PHE A 845 -29.20 -13.75 32.23
C PHE A 845 -30.23 -14.76 31.69
N THR A 846 -31.36 -14.92 32.40
CA THR A 846 -32.43 -15.85 32.00
C THR A 846 -33.14 -15.41 30.70
N ASP A 847 -33.09 -14.12 30.36
CA ASP A 847 -33.62 -13.56 29.11
C ASP A 847 -32.71 -13.78 27.88
N LYS A 848 -31.68 -14.63 28.01
CA LYS A 848 -30.69 -14.96 26.98
C LYS A 848 -29.76 -13.81 26.58
N THR A 849 -29.71 -12.73 27.35
CA THR A 849 -28.65 -11.69 27.24
C THR A 849 -27.44 -12.03 28.10
N SER A 850 -26.31 -11.35 27.86
CA SER A 850 -25.04 -11.61 28.55
C SER A 850 -24.29 -10.34 28.97
N SER A 851 -23.31 -10.47 29.85
CA SER A 851 -22.41 -9.37 30.23
C SER A 851 -21.02 -9.91 30.63
N CYS A 852 -19.99 -9.07 30.43
CA CYS A 852 -18.62 -9.30 30.89
C CYS A 852 -18.20 -8.31 31.99
N GLY A 853 -19.19 -7.69 32.66
CA GLY A 853 -19.01 -6.56 33.58
C GLY A 853 -18.55 -6.90 35.00
N VAL A 854 -18.52 -5.86 35.84
CA VAL A 854 -18.22 -5.95 37.28
C VAL A 854 -19.39 -6.55 38.03
N LYS A 855 -19.11 -7.45 38.97
CA LYS A 855 -20.13 -8.14 39.78
C LYS A 855 -20.09 -7.67 41.23
N GLU A 856 -21.26 -7.32 41.77
CA GLU A 856 -21.40 -6.90 43.16
C GLU A 856 -22.51 -7.69 43.87
N PHE A 857 -22.13 -8.48 44.86
CA PHE A 857 -23.06 -9.35 45.59
C PHE A 857 -23.64 -8.67 46.83
N THR A 858 -24.93 -8.91 47.06
CA THR A 858 -25.65 -8.61 48.31
C THR A 858 -26.53 -9.80 48.70
N GLY A 859 -26.30 -10.34 49.90
CA GLY A 859 -27.11 -11.43 50.45
C GLY A 859 -27.91 -10.95 51.64
N LYS A 860 -29.23 -11.18 51.66
CA LYS A 860 -30.09 -10.79 52.79
C LYS A 860 -31.06 -11.87 53.23
N TYR A 861 -31.37 -11.89 54.52
CA TYR A 861 -32.44 -12.71 55.09
C TYR A 861 -33.27 -11.92 56.10
N LYS A 862 -34.55 -12.27 56.23
CA LYS A 862 -35.49 -11.65 57.16
C LYS A 862 -35.95 -12.64 58.22
N VAL A 863 -35.91 -12.21 59.47
CA VAL A 863 -36.42 -12.94 60.63
C VAL A 863 -37.37 -12.00 61.37
N ALA A 864 -38.62 -12.42 61.57
CA ALA A 864 -39.66 -11.59 62.20
C ALA A 864 -39.75 -10.17 61.58
N GLY A 865 -39.63 -10.06 60.26
CA GLY A 865 -39.67 -8.80 59.52
C GLY A 865 -38.39 -7.95 59.57
N THR A 866 -37.42 -8.28 60.43
CA THR A 866 -36.13 -7.57 60.50
C THR A 866 -35.15 -8.16 59.49
N GLU A 867 -34.51 -7.29 58.69
CA GLU A 867 -33.59 -7.67 57.62
C GLU A 867 -32.13 -7.71 58.11
N TYR A 868 -31.42 -8.79 57.78
CA TYR A 868 -30.03 -9.03 58.12
C TYR A 868 -29.22 -9.40 56.88
N GLU A 869 -27.92 -9.10 56.87
CA GLU A 869 -27.01 -9.41 55.77
C GLU A 869 -26.27 -10.74 56.01
N TYR A 870 -26.03 -11.48 54.93
CA TYR A 870 -25.04 -12.55 54.89
C TYR A 870 -24.01 -12.27 53.79
N TYR A 871 -22.74 -12.55 54.09
CA TYR A 871 -21.62 -12.04 53.30
C TYR A 871 -21.08 -13.04 52.28
N SER A 872 -21.39 -14.32 52.46
CA SER A 872 -20.80 -15.42 51.71
C SER A 872 -21.70 -16.66 51.67
N ILE A 873 -21.42 -17.54 50.72
CA ILE A 873 -22.12 -18.83 50.53
C ILE A 873 -21.06 -19.92 50.35
N ASN A 874 -21.20 -20.98 51.15
CA ASN A 874 -20.27 -22.10 51.25
C ASN A 874 -18.80 -21.70 51.45
N ASP A 875 -18.55 -20.55 52.07
CA ASP A 875 -17.19 -20.05 52.27
C ASP A 875 -16.45 -20.84 53.37
N THR A 876 -15.30 -21.37 53.00
CA THR A 876 -14.42 -22.16 53.85
C THR A 876 -13.57 -21.33 54.81
N ILE A 877 -13.54 -20.00 54.73
CA ILE A 877 -12.89 -19.16 55.75
C ILE A 877 -13.79 -19.02 56.98
N CYS A 878 -15.11 -18.92 56.77
CA CYS A 878 -16.11 -18.72 57.83
C CYS A 878 -16.24 -19.90 58.83
N ARG A 879 -15.70 -21.07 58.48
CA ARG A 879 -15.77 -22.29 59.30
C ARG A 879 -15.00 -22.24 60.62
N HIS A 880 -14.02 -21.36 60.75
CA HIS A 880 -13.23 -21.20 61.99
C HIS A 880 -13.83 -20.15 62.93
N GLY A 881 -14.85 -19.42 62.48
CA GLY A 881 -15.63 -18.55 63.35
C GLY A 881 -15.08 -17.14 63.52
N SER A 882 -15.03 -16.37 62.43
CA SER A 882 -14.70 -14.95 62.46
C SER A 882 -15.91 -14.10 62.84
N ASP A 883 -15.74 -13.16 63.77
CA ASP A 883 -16.79 -12.20 64.13
C ASP A 883 -16.87 -11.00 63.17
N ALA A 884 -15.90 -10.86 62.26
CA ALA A 884 -15.94 -9.87 61.17
C ALA A 884 -16.91 -10.26 60.04
N LEU A 885 -17.34 -11.53 59.99
CA LEU A 885 -18.25 -12.07 58.99
C LEU A 885 -19.48 -12.65 59.70
N LYS A 886 -20.42 -11.77 60.03
CA LYS A 886 -21.51 -12.08 60.96
C LYS A 886 -22.46 -13.18 60.49
N SER A 887 -22.67 -13.35 59.17
CA SER A 887 -23.49 -14.46 58.64
C SER A 887 -22.92 -15.10 57.36
N ASN A 888 -23.03 -16.43 57.25
CA ASN A 888 -22.69 -17.25 56.06
C ASN A 888 -23.77 -18.31 55.82
N ILE A 889 -24.07 -18.61 54.55
CA ILE A 889 -24.99 -19.70 54.18
C ILE A 889 -24.19 -20.95 53.81
N TYR A 890 -24.60 -22.11 54.33
CA TYR A 890 -24.18 -23.42 53.83
C TYR A 890 -25.34 -24.11 53.11
N THR A 891 -25.00 -24.88 52.10
CA THR A 891 -25.92 -25.62 51.23
C THR A 891 -25.50 -27.08 51.14
N HIS A 892 -26.24 -27.90 50.37
CA HIS A 892 -25.91 -29.30 50.17
C HIS A 892 -24.56 -29.57 49.48
N HIS A 893 -23.95 -28.57 48.84
CA HIS A 893 -22.62 -28.70 48.22
C HIS A 893 -21.48 -28.66 49.24
N TYR A 894 -21.71 -28.14 50.45
CA TYR A 894 -20.73 -28.15 51.53
C TYR A 894 -20.78 -29.47 52.30
N LYS A 895 -20.11 -30.49 51.77
CA LYS A 895 -20.08 -31.84 52.36
C LYS A 895 -19.14 -31.91 53.56
N LYS A 896 -19.51 -32.71 54.57
CA LYS A 896 -18.63 -33.04 55.71
C LYS A 896 -17.32 -33.67 55.23
N THR A 897 -17.43 -34.64 54.34
CA THR A 897 -16.29 -35.37 53.76
C THR A 897 -16.34 -35.17 52.25
N PRO A 898 -15.76 -34.07 51.72
CA PRO A 898 -15.81 -33.79 50.27
C PRO A 898 -14.99 -34.80 49.47
N HIS A 899 -13.86 -35.26 50.03
CA HIS A 899 -13.05 -36.34 49.45
C HIS A 899 -12.58 -37.27 50.57
N SER A 900 -12.18 -38.49 50.20
CA SER A 900 -11.64 -39.46 51.14
C SER A 900 -10.47 -38.86 51.96
N GLY A 901 -10.52 -39.05 53.29
CA GLY A 901 -9.51 -38.55 54.22
C GLY A 901 -9.57 -37.05 54.53
N LEU A 902 -10.51 -36.28 53.96
CA LEU A 902 -10.66 -34.85 54.23
C LEU A 902 -11.99 -34.53 54.90
N THR A 903 -11.97 -33.63 55.88
CA THR A 903 -13.18 -33.16 56.57
C THR A 903 -13.29 -31.65 56.46
N ASN A 904 -14.34 -31.13 55.84
CA ASN A 904 -14.69 -29.71 55.89
C ASN A 904 -15.29 -29.39 57.25
N PRO A 905 -14.64 -28.61 58.13
CA PRO A 905 -15.22 -28.29 59.41
C PRO A 905 -16.35 -27.27 59.26
N LEU A 906 -17.21 -27.23 60.28
CA LEU A 906 -18.17 -26.18 60.56
C LEU A 906 -17.88 -25.63 61.96
N SER A 907 -18.12 -24.33 62.16
CA SER A 907 -17.89 -23.70 63.46
C SER A 907 -18.80 -24.33 64.52
N LYS A 908 -18.25 -24.68 65.68
CA LYS A 908 -19.01 -25.21 66.82
C LYS A 908 -19.60 -24.13 67.74
N LYS A 909 -19.09 -22.90 67.65
CA LYS A 909 -19.41 -21.77 68.55
C LYS A 909 -20.18 -20.66 67.85
N CYS A 910 -21.36 -20.97 67.32
CA CYS A 910 -22.21 -20.02 66.60
C CYS A 910 -23.68 -20.47 66.66
N LEU A 911 -24.57 -19.58 66.24
CA LEU A 911 -25.97 -19.92 66.01
C LEU A 911 -26.12 -20.47 64.59
N TYR A 912 -26.77 -21.62 64.44
CA TYR A 912 -27.27 -22.08 63.14
C TYR A 912 -28.78 -22.05 63.11
N VAL A 913 -29.34 -21.48 62.04
CA VAL A 913 -30.75 -21.57 61.68
C VAL A 913 -30.85 -22.40 60.41
N LEU A 914 -31.43 -23.59 60.51
CA LEU A 914 -31.71 -24.45 59.36
C LEU A 914 -33.13 -24.17 58.89
N ALA A 915 -33.28 -23.91 57.61
CA ALA A 915 -34.57 -23.62 57.01
C ALA A 915 -34.72 -24.35 55.68
N GLN A 916 -35.93 -24.82 55.40
CA GLN A 916 -36.29 -25.52 54.18
C GLN A 916 -37.24 -24.65 53.34
N PHE A 917 -36.90 -24.39 52.08
CA PHE A 917 -37.71 -23.58 51.18
C PHE A 917 -39.10 -24.18 50.98
N THR A 918 -40.15 -23.35 51.07
CA THR A 918 -41.55 -23.76 50.91
C THR A 918 -41.98 -23.83 49.44
N GLY A 919 -41.29 -23.11 48.56
CA GLY A 919 -41.47 -23.14 47.10
C GLY A 919 -40.24 -23.68 46.38
N ASP A 920 -39.81 -22.97 45.34
CA ASP A 920 -38.49 -23.18 44.74
C ASP A 920 -37.36 -22.75 45.68
N TYR A 921 -36.15 -23.23 45.39
CA TYR A 921 -34.97 -22.94 46.18
C TYR A 921 -34.30 -21.64 45.73
N LEU A 922 -33.25 -21.20 46.43
CA LEU A 922 -32.66 -19.87 46.23
C LEU A 922 -32.12 -19.68 44.81
N HIS A 923 -32.71 -18.74 44.06
CA HIS A 923 -32.22 -18.26 42.77
C HIS A 923 -31.75 -16.79 42.84
N VAL A 924 -30.69 -16.47 42.11
CA VAL A 924 -30.09 -15.12 42.11
C VAL A 924 -30.97 -14.12 41.36
N ASN A 925 -31.14 -12.91 41.92
CA ASN A 925 -31.91 -11.80 41.34
C ASN A 925 -33.39 -12.14 41.07
N THR A 926 -34.00 -12.97 41.93
CA THR A 926 -35.42 -13.35 41.82
C THR A 926 -36.27 -12.90 43.03
N GLY A 927 -35.71 -12.04 43.88
CA GLY A 927 -36.39 -11.53 45.07
C GLY A 927 -36.28 -12.46 46.28
N TYR A 928 -37.22 -12.29 47.22
CA TYR A 928 -37.26 -13.03 48.47
C TYR A 928 -37.91 -14.42 48.31
N HIS A 929 -37.21 -15.44 48.81
CA HIS A 929 -37.65 -16.84 48.86
C HIS A 929 -38.02 -17.22 50.28
N LYS A 930 -39.22 -17.78 50.46
CA LYS A 930 -39.73 -18.21 51.77
C LYS A 930 -39.18 -19.58 52.17
N ALA A 931 -38.72 -19.70 53.41
CA ALA A 931 -38.24 -20.94 53.98
C ALA A 931 -38.75 -21.13 55.42
N LYS A 932 -39.16 -22.35 55.74
CA LYS A 932 -39.63 -22.72 57.08
C LYS A 932 -38.45 -23.18 57.93
N VAL A 933 -38.27 -22.62 59.11
CA VAL A 933 -37.23 -23.00 60.06
C VAL A 933 -37.51 -24.41 60.58
N THR A 934 -36.58 -25.34 60.35
CA THR A 934 -36.71 -26.76 60.73
C THR A 934 -35.88 -27.12 61.95
N LYS A 935 -34.77 -26.40 62.19
CA LYS A 935 -33.89 -26.64 63.34
C LYS A 935 -33.12 -25.39 63.71
N ILE A 936 -32.92 -25.18 65.01
CA ILE A 936 -32.03 -24.15 65.55
C ILE A 936 -30.97 -24.84 66.42
N LEU A 937 -29.70 -24.54 66.19
CA LEU A 937 -28.59 -25.03 67.00
C LEU A 937 -27.81 -23.83 67.55
N ASP A 938 -27.75 -23.66 68.87
CA ASP A 938 -27.04 -22.55 69.48
C ASP A 938 -25.78 -23.03 70.21
N GLY A 939 -24.64 -22.87 69.54
CA GLY A 939 -23.33 -23.27 70.06
C GLY A 939 -22.60 -22.20 70.85
N ARG A 940 -23.20 -21.01 71.03
CA ARG A 940 -22.48 -19.82 71.51
C ARG A 940 -22.10 -19.91 72.98
N SER A 941 -22.96 -20.51 73.81
CA SER A 941 -22.69 -20.77 75.23
C SER A 941 -22.03 -22.12 75.48
N SER A 942 -22.46 -23.17 74.77
CA SER A 942 -21.91 -24.53 74.83
C SER A 942 -21.68 -25.03 73.41
N ALA A 943 -20.45 -25.42 73.09
CA ALA A 943 -20.08 -25.80 71.73
C ALA A 943 -20.93 -26.97 71.20
N ILE A 944 -21.43 -26.86 69.97
CA ILE A 944 -22.20 -27.92 69.30
C ILE A 944 -21.30 -29.17 69.15
N ALA A 945 -21.82 -30.33 69.53
CA ALA A 945 -21.11 -31.59 69.39
C ALA A 945 -20.83 -31.90 67.90
N SER A 946 -19.69 -32.52 67.60
CA SER A 946 -19.27 -32.78 66.21
C SER A 946 -20.28 -33.60 65.41
N ALA A 947 -21.07 -34.45 66.07
CA ALA A 947 -22.11 -35.27 65.44
C ALA A 947 -23.36 -34.48 65.06
N ASP A 948 -23.60 -33.34 65.73
CA ASP A 948 -24.79 -32.51 65.55
C ASP A 948 -24.59 -31.31 64.62
N LEU A 949 -23.36 -31.12 64.11
CA LEU A 949 -23.05 -30.06 63.15
C LEU A 949 -23.90 -30.20 61.88
N PRO A 950 -24.50 -29.10 61.39
CA PRO A 950 -25.57 -29.17 60.40
C PRO A 950 -25.04 -29.25 58.96
N TYR A 951 -24.47 -30.40 58.58
CA TYR A 951 -24.19 -30.68 57.17
C TYR A 951 -25.49 -31.00 56.43
N ILE A 952 -25.69 -30.37 55.28
CA ILE A 952 -26.95 -30.41 54.55
C ILE A 952 -26.85 -31.42 53.41
N SER A 953 -27.89 -32.23 53.24
CA SER A 953 -28.01 -33.19 52.14
C SER A 953 -29.11 -32.81 51.14
N ASP A 954 -30.21 -32.24 51.63
CA ASP A 954 -31.34 -31.80 50.81
C ASP A 954 -31.06 -30.45 50.13
N LYS A 955 -31.36 -30.37 48.83
CA LYS A 955 -31.18 -29.16 48.02
C LYS A 955 -32.11 -28.01 48.39
N LYS A 956 -33.27 -28.30 48.99
CA LYS A 956 -34.20 -27.27 49.46
C LYS A 956 -33.88 -26.74 50.85
N THR A 957 -32.88 -27.31 51.52
CA THR A 957 -32.49 -26.90 52.86
C THR A 957 -31.24 -26.02 52.82
N ILE A 958 -31.22 -24.97 53.63
CA ILE A 958 -30.03 -24.15 53.87
C ILE A 958 -29.73 -24.07 55.37
N GLY A 959 -28.48 -23.76 55.69
CA GLY A 959 -28.03 -23.53 57.07
C GLY A 959 -27.36 -22.16 57.16
N ILE A 960 -27.97 -21.25 57.91
CA ILE A 960 -27.44 -19.91 58.14
C ILE A 960 -26.59 -19.97 59.40
N GLN A 961 -25.27 -19.85 59.26
CA GLN A 961 -24.33 -19.62 60.36
C GLN A 961 -24.37 -18.15 60.74
N ILE A 962 -24.61 -17.84 62.01
CA ILE A 962 -24.76 -16.47 62.53
C ILE A 962 -23.90 -16.29 63.78
N ARG A 963 -23.22 -15.14 63.88
CA ARG A 963 -22.30 -14.77 64.97
C ARG A 963 -22.49 -13.32 65.43
N GLY A 964 -21.84 -12.98 66.54
CA GLY A 964 -21.84 -11.64 67.13
C GLY A 964 -23.23 -11.20 67.60
N ASP A 965 -23.40 -9.88 67.65
CA ASP A 965 -24.65 -9.17 67.97
C ASP A 965 -25.84 -9.60 67.12
N VAL A 966 -25.62 -9.94 65.84
CA VAL A 966 -26.69 -10.44 64.95
C VAL A 966 -27.24 -11.77 65.44
N ALA A 967 -26.39 -12.65 65.99
CA ALA A 967 -26.86 -13.93 66.52
C ALA A 967 -27.76 -13.74 67.75
N ASP A 968 -27.48 -12.74 68.59
CA ASP A 968 -28.32 -12.43 69.75
C ASP A 968 -29.71 -11.96 69.32
N ALA A 969 -29.75 -11.00 68.38
CA ALA A 969 -31.00 -10.47 67.83
C ALA A 969 -31.84 -11.55 67.12
N VAL A 970 -31.20 -12.38 66.29
CA VAL A 970 -31.89 -13.46 65.57
C VAL A 970 -32.37 -14.54 66.54
N LYS A 971 -31.55 -14.98 67.50
CA LYS A 971 -31.95 -16.02 68.46
C LYS A 971 -33.15 -15.62 69.31
N ALA A 972 -33.26 -14.33 69.67
CA ALA A 972 -34.38 -13.78 70.42
C ALA A 972 -35.69 -13.74 69.61
N SER A 973 -35.58 -13.72 68.28
CA SER A 973 -36.71 -13.48 67.38
C SER A 973 -37.15 -14.70 66.54
N VAL A 974 -36.37 -15.79 66.54
CA VAL A 974 -36.62 -16.98 65.71
C VAL A 974 -36.93 -18.24 66.53
N SER A 975 -37.95 -18.96 66.11
CA SER A 975 -38.40 -20.25 66.62
C SER A 975 -38.48 -21.30 65.52
N VAL A 976 -38.41 -22.58 65.89
CA VAL A 976 -38.65 -23.68 64.95
C VAL A 976 -40.11 -23.62 64.50
N GLY A 977 -40.34 -23.69 63.20
CA GLY A 977 -41.66 -23.55 62.57
C GLY A 977 -41.91 -22.19 61.94
N ASP A 978 -41.13 -21.16 62.29
CA ASP A 978 -41.26 -19.81 61.73
C ASP A 978 -40.94 -19.80 60.23
N GLU A 979 -41.57 -18.89 59.49
CA GLU A 979 -41.21 -18.58 58.11
C GLU A 979 -40.19 -17.43 58.09
N ILE A 980 -39.06 -17.66 57.41
CA ILE A 980 -38.05 -16.65 57.12
C ILE A 980 -37.99 -16.41 55.61
N GLU A 981 -37.48 -15.26 55.20
CA GLU A 981 -37.30 -14.92 53.79
C GLU A 981 -35.81 -14.75 53.49
N ILE A 982 -35.30 -15.33 52.39
CA ILE A 982 -33.90 -15.19 51.97
C ILE A 982 -33.83 -14.71 50.53
N LYS A 983 -32.90 -13.81 50.21
CA LYS A 983 -32.60 -13.39 48.84
C LYS A 983 -31.11 -13.29 48.58
N CYS A 984 -30.75 -13.51 47.32
CA CYS A 984 -29.39 -13.40 46.80
C CYS A 984 -29.42 -12.48 45.59
N ASP A 985 -28.81 -11.29 45.71
CA ASP A 985 -28.75 -10.32 44.62
C ASP A 985 -27.29 -10.14 44.16
N ILE A 986 -27.09 -10.05 42.85
CA ILE A 986 -25.81 -9.70 42.21
C ILE A 986 -26.09 -8.61 41.18
N ALA A 987 -25.60 -7.41 41.45
CA ALA A 987 -25.61 -6.32 40.49
C ALA A 987 -24.47 -6.48 39.49
N ILE A 988 -24.78 -6.23 38.21
CA ILE A 988 -23.77 -6.17 37.14
C ILE A 988 -23.60 -4.71 36.70
N ASP A 989 -22.35 -4.24 36.68
CA ASP A 989 -21.96 -2.85 36.41
C ASP A 989 -22.76 -1.81 37.21
N GLY A 990 -23.08 -2.16 38.47
CA GLY A 990 -23.85 -1.33 39.40
C GLY A 990 -25.33 -1.16 39.08
N ASN A 991 -25.85 -1.72 37.98
CA ASN A 991 -27.14 -1.31 37.43
C ASN A 991 -28.14 -2.45 37.11
N SER A 992 -27.68 -3.66 36.78
CA SER A 992 -28.59 -4.75 36.35
C SER A 992 -28.99 -5.67 37.49
N THR A 993 -30.31 -5.81 37.74
CA THR A 993 -30.92 -6.78 38.66
C THR A 993 -31.71 -7.88 37.93
N LYS A 994 -31.42 -8.12 36.64
CA LYS A 994 -32.07 -9.19 35.88
C LYS A 994 -31.82 -10.56 36.54
N PRO A 995 -32.78 -11.50 36.51
CA PRO A 995 -32.55 -12.87 36.98
C PRO A 995 -31.35 -13.49 36.25
N ILE A 996 -30.42 -14.04 37.03
CA ILE A 996 -29.16 -14.59 36.52
C ILE A 996 -29.32 -16.08 36.29
N TYR A 997 -28.84 -16.57 35.15
CA TYR A 997 -28.78 -18.00 34.86
C TYR A 997 -27.39 -18.59 35.14
N THR A 998 -26.31 -17.91 34.80
CA THR A 998 -24.94 -18.42 35.02
C THR A 998 -23.96 -17.29 35.27
N ILE A 999 -23.03 -17.48 36.21
CA ILE A 999 -21.89 -16.59 36.45
C ILE A 999 -20.63 -17.40 36.67
N ASN A 1000 -19.56 -17.00 35.97
CA ASN A 1000 -18.18 -17.33 36.35
C ASN A 1000 -17.35 -16.08 36.51
N SER A 1001 -16.67 -15.98 37.65
CA SER A 1001 -15.65 -14.96 37.86
C SER A 1001 -14.49 -15.10 36.88
N SER A 1002 -13.90 -13.97 36.50
CA SER A 1002 -12.81 -13.81 35.55
C SER A 1002 -11.78 -12.82 36.11
N MET A 1003 -10.69 -12.56 35.38
CA MET A 1003 -9.60 -11.70 35.88
C MET A 1003 -9.78 -10.22 35.57
N TYR A 1004 -9.95 -9.95 34.27
CA TYR A 1004 -9.84 -8.63 33.68
C TYR A 1004 -10.83 -8.50 32.52
N GLN A 1005 -11.32 -7.28 32.31
CA GLN A 1005 -12.03 -6.89 31.10
C GLN A 1005 -11.03 -6.16 30.18
N PHE A 1006 -10.84 -6.65 28.96
CA PHE A 1006 -9.91 -6.03 27.99
C PHE A 1006 -10.63 -5.34 26.82
N LEU A 1007 -11.94 -5.51 26.73
CA LEU A 1007 -12.80 -4.80 25.79
C LEU A 1007 -14.10 -4.43 26.51
N ASN A 1008 -14.46 -3.16 26.45
CA ASN A 1008 -15.70 -2.63 27.01
C ASN A 1008 -16.30 -1.64 26.01
N ASN A 1009 -17.56 -1.85 25.61
CA ASN A 1009 -18.25 -1.02 24.63
C ASN A 1009 -17.42 -0.70 23.37
N GLY A 1010 -16.78 -1.73 22.80
CA GLY A 1010 -15.95 -1.64 21.59
C GLY A 1010 -14.57 -1.00 21.77
N SER A 1011 -14.28 -0.53 22.99
CA SER A 1011 -13.03 0.14 23.37
C SER A 1011 -12.11 -0.80 24.14
N VAL A 1012 -10.83 -0.80 23.79
CA VAL A 1012 -9.80 -1.61 24.46
C VAL A 1012 -9.48 -1.00 25.83
N THR A 1013 -9.53 -1.80 26.89
CA THR A 1013 -9.39 -1.35 28.29
C THR A 1013 -8.16 -1.94 28.97
N LEU A 1014 -6.95 -1.46 28.62
CA LEU A 1014 -5.68 -1.97 29.19
C LEU A 1014 -5.03 -1.00 30.19
N SER A 1015 -5.54 0.22 30.34
CA SER A 1015 -4.94 1.30 31.16
C SER A 1015 -4.84 0.97 32.66
N GLY A 1016 -5.64 0.02 33.15
CA GLY A 1016 -5.59 -0.45 34.54
C GLY A 1016 -4.47 -1.45 34.84
N LEU A 1017 -3.68 -1.86 33.83
CA LEU A 1017 -2.55 -2.79 34.01
C LEU A 1017 -1.25 -1.99 34.15
N GLY A 1018 -0.45 -2.30 35.18
CA GLY A 1018 0.92 -1.77 35.28
C GLY A 1018 1.78 -2.20 34.09
N ALA A 1019 2.77 -1.40 33.70
CA ALA A 1019 3.60 -1.63 32.51
C ALA A 1019 4.32 -2.99 32.48
N ASP A 1020 4.62 -3.56 33.65
CA ASP A 1020 5.26 -4.88 33.81
C ASP A 1020 4.27 -6.03 33.99
N ASN A 1021 2.98 -5.81 33.79
CA ASN A 1021 1.98 -6.87 33.90
C ASN A 1021 2.20 -7.94 32.81
N GLY A 1022 2.31 -9.20 33.22
CA GLY A 1022 2.52 -10.32 32.28
C GLY A 1022 1.45 -10.45 31.19
N ASN A 1023 0.22 -9.97 31.40
CA ASN A 1023 -0.81 -9.97 30.35
C ASN A 1023 -0.47 -9.05 29.17
N LEU A 1024 0.37 -8.03 29.36
CA LEU A 1024 0.82 -7.14 28.29
C LEU A 1024 2.04 -7.71 27.55
N ASN A 1025 2.91 -8.42 28.26
CA ASN A 1025 4.28 -8.66 27.83
C ASN A 1025 4.65 -10.14 27.68
N THR A 1026 3.75 -11.06 28.01
CA THR A 1026 4.02 -12.49 28.00
C THR A 1026 2.98 -13.18 27.14
N TYR A 1027 3.43 -13.86 26.09
CA TYR A 1027 2.59 -14.76 25.33
C TYR A 1027 2.34 -16.02 26.15
N ASP A 1028 1.06 -16.28 26.43
CA ASP A 1028 0.64 -17.39 27.28
C ASP A 1028 -0.57 -18.10 26.65
N PRO A 1029 -0.81 -19.40 26.91
CA PRO A 1029 -2.09 -20.00 26.63
C PRO A 1029 -3.17 -19.23 27.39
N VAL A 1030 -4.27 -18.93 26.72
CA VAL A 1030 -5.35 -18.11 27.28
C VAL A 1030 -6.70 -18.68 26.91
N THR A 1031 -7.66 -18.45 27.81
CA THR A 1031 -9.08 -18.67 27.58
C THR A 1031 -9.82 -17.38 27.89
N PHE A 1032 -10.68 -16.94 26.98
CA PHE A 1032 -11.44 -15.70 27.13
C PHE A 1032 -12.78 -15.79 26.43
N ILE A 1033 -13.69 -14.90 26.82
CA ILE A 1033 -15.06 -14.87 26.32
C ILE A 1033 -15.46 -13.43 26.01
N GLY A 1034 -16.18 -13.24 24.91
CA GLY A 1034 -16.73 -11.96 24.53
C GLY A 1034 -18.17 -12.06 24.02
N CYS A 1035 -18.88 -10.96 24.04
CA CYS A 1035 -20.24 -10.85 23.50
C CYS A 1035 -20.39 -9.65 22.58
N ASP A 1036 -21.37 -9.71 21.68
CA ASP A 1036 -21.69 -8.63 20.75
C ASP A 1036 -22.37 -7.44 21.45
N ALA A 1037 -22.62 -6.37 20.70
CA ALA A 1037 -23.25 -5.17 21.25
C ALA A 1037 -24.68 -5.43 21.75
N ALA A 1038 -25.40 -6.36 21.11
CA ALA A 1038 -26.74 -6.79 21.55
C ALA A 1038 -26.68 -7.78 22.73
N THR A 1039 -25.49 -8.28 23.08
CA THR A 1039 -25.23 -9.25 24.15
C THR A 1039 -25.89 -10.63 23.99
N THR A 1040 -26.29 -10.97 22.76
CA THR A 1040 -27.00 -12.23 22.43
C THR A 1040 -26.13 -13.21 21.65
N LYS A 1041 -25.05 -12.74 21.03
CA LYS A 1041 -24.00 -13.59 20.46
C LYS A 1041 -22.78 -13.59 21.36
N VAL A 1042 -22.20 -14.76 21.54
CA VAL A 1042 -21.07 -15.01 22.43
C VAL A 1042 -19.99 -15.79 21.70
N TRP A 1043 -18.74 -15.39 21.91
CA TRP A 1043 -17.56 -16.14 21.46
C TRP A 1043 -16.74 -16.60 22.65
N ILE A 1044 -16.51 -17.90 22.75
CA ILE A 1044 -15.54 -18.48 23.70
C ILE A 1044 -14.31 -18.86 22.91
N VAL A 1045 -13.15 -18.38 23.34
CA VAL A 1045 -11.89 -18.57 22.64
C VAL A 1045 -10.87 -19.21 23.56
N GLN A 1046 -10.24 -20.29 23.10
CA GLN A 1046 -9.08 -20.90 23.71
C GLN A 1046 -7.90 -20.85 22.75
N VAL A 1047 -6.71 -20.54 23.26
CA VAL A 1047 -5.50 -20.43 22.46
C VAL A 1047 -4.39 -21.24 23.10
N ASP A 1048 -3.75 -22.11 22.32
CA ASP A 1048 -2.58 -22.85 22.79
C ASP A 1048 -1.38 -21.90 22.96
N GLY A 1049 -0.46 -22.23 23.85
CA GLY A 1049 0.74 -21.42 24.11
C GLY A 1049 1.87 -22.22 24.72
N ARG A 1050 3.00 -21.57 25.00
CA ARG A 1050 4.22 -22.19 25.59
C ARG A 1050 4.76 -23.38 24.77
N SER A 1051 4.58 -23.37 23.45
CA SER A 1051 5.15 -24.38 22.57
C SER A 1051 5.67 -23.74 21.28
N SER A 1052 6.59 -24.40 20.59
CA SER A 1052 7.03 -23.98 19.25
C SER A 1052 5.88 -23.97 18.23
N SER A 1053 4.85 -24.79 18.47
CA SER A 1053 3.69 -24.91 17.58
C SER A 1053 2.60 -23.85 17.80
N SER A 1054 2.64 -23.14 18.93
CA SER A 1054 1.73 -22.03 19.24
C SER A 1054 2.29 -21.19 20.38
N LEU A 1055 2.45 -19.88 20.15
CA LEU A 1055 3.11 -18.97 21.10
C LEU A 1055 2.22 -18.62 22.31
N GLY A 1056 0.91 -18.53 22.12
CA GLY A 1056 -0.02 -17.94 23.12
C GLY A 1056 -0.36 -16.49 22.79
N MET A 1057 -1.13 -15.79 23.62
CA MET A 1057 -1.59 -14.42 23.29
C MET A 1057 -1.47 -13.44 24.45
N THR A 1058 -1.23 -12.17 24.10
CA THR A 1058 -1.27 -11.03 25.04
C THR A 1058 -2.67 -10.39 25.08
N ALA A 1059 -2.91 -9.52 26.06
CA ALA A 1059 -4.19 -8.81 26.22
C ALA A 1059 -4.61 -7.92 25.03
N PRO A 1060 -3.71 -7.16 24.38
CA PRO A 1060 -4.04 -6.47 23.14
C PRO A 1060 -4.54 -7.42 22.04
N GLU A 1061 -3.87 -8.56 21.86
CA GLU A 1061 -4.23 -9.56 20.85
C GLU A 1061 -5.58 -10.23 21.16
N MET A 1062 -5.88 -10.49 22.44
CA MET A 1062 -7.19 -11.00 22.88
C MET A 1062 -8.32 -10.03 22.53
N ALA A 1063 -8.15 -8.75 22.85
CA ALA A 1063 -9.16 -7.72 22.57
C ALA A 1063 -9.37 -7.52 21.06
N ALA A 1064 -8.27 -7.51 20.28
CA ALA A 1064 -8.33 -7.42 18.82
C ALA A 1064 -9.04 -8.64 18.19
N THR A 1065 -8.85 -9.83 18.76
CA THR A 1065 -9.50 -11.07 18.31
C THR A 1065 -11.01 -11.03 18.53
N ILE A 1066 -11.47 -10.68 19.74
CA ILE A 1066 -12.92 -10.54 20.00
C ILE A 1066 -13.52 -9.46 19.10
N LYS A 1067 -12.85 -8.32 18.95
CA LYS A 1067 -13.32 -7.24 18.07
C LYS A 1067 -13.45 -7.70 16.61
N LYS A 1068 -12.49 -8.49 16.11
CA LYS A 1068 -12.57 -9.08 14.76
C LYS A 1068 -13.71 -10.08 14.60
N LEU A 1069 -14.05 -10.82 15.65
CA LEU A 1069 -15.21 -11.72 15.67
C LEU A 1069 -16.55 -10.97 15.72
N GLY A 1070 -16.55 -9.64 15.93
CA GLY A 1070 -17.75 -8.81 16.06
C GLY A 1070 -18.16 -8.55 17.52
N GLY A 1071 -17.31 -8.90 18.48
CA GLY A 1071 -17.56 -8.66 19.89
C GLY A 1071 -17.34 -7.20 20.30
N HIS A 1072 -18.10 -6.80 21.31
CA HIS A 1072 -18.14 -5.44 21.85
C HIS A 1072 -17.68 -5.39 23.31
N ASN A 1073 -17.79 -6.50 24.04
CA ASN A 1073 -17.33 -6.65 25.41
C ASN A 1073 -16.57 -7.97 25.56
N MET A 1074 -15.53 -8.04 26.40
CA MET A 1074 -14.85 -9.30 26.70
C MET A 1074 -14.20 -9.35 28.08
N THR A 1075 -14.07 -10.57 28.61
CA THR A 1075 -13.30 -10.85 29.81
C THR A 1075 -12.41 -12.08 29.68
N ARG A 1076 -11.29 -12.10 30.43
CA ARG A 1076 -10.30 -13.19 30.44
C ARG A 1076 -10.55 -14.16 31.59
N PHE A 1077 -10.66 -15.45 31.28
CA PHE A 1077 -10.67 -16.55 32.25
C PHE A 1077 -9.25 -16.96 32.67
N ASP A 1078 -9.14 -18.00 33.50
CA ASP A 1078 -7.85 -18.57 33.87
C ASP A 1078 -7.07 -19.03 32.63
N GLY A 1079 -5.75 -18.88 32.68
CA GLY A 1079 -4.83 -19.08 31.57
C GLY A 1079 -3.75 -20.12 31.86
N GLY A 1080 -2.65 -20.05 31.10
CA GLY A 1080 -1.52 -20.96 31.26
C GLY A 1080 -1.95 -22.43 31.07
N GLY A 1081 -1.40 -23.31 31.91
CA GLY A 1081 -1.72 -24.75 31.87
C GLY A 1081 -3.19 -25.12 32.12
N SER A 1082 -4.00 -24.19 32.64
CA SER A 1082 -5.44 -24.39 32.79
C SER A 1082 -6.19 -24.27 31.45
N SER A 1083 -5.62 -23.58 30.46
CA SER A 1083 -6.29 -23.27 29.19
C SER A 1083 -6.59 -24.55 28.40
N SER A 1084 -7.87 -24.90 28.28
CA SER A 1084 -8.30 -26.10 27.57
C SER A 1084 -9.71 -25.95 27.00
N MET A 1085 -9.95 -26.59 25.86
CA MET A 1085 -11.27 -26.66 25.23
C MET A 1085 -11.61 -28.11 24.88
N TRP A 1086 -12.82 -28.51 25.26
CA TRP A 1086 -13.42 -29.79 24.94
C TRP A 1086 -14.58 -29.58 23.97
N VAL A 1087 -14.64 -30.39 22.92
CA VAL A 1087 -15.72 -30.34 21.92
C VAL A 1087 -16.06 -31.76 21.50
N ASP A 1088 -17.34 -32.11 21.61
CA ASP A 1088 -17.93 -33.38 21.14
C ASP A 1088 -17.08 -34.63 21.44
N GLY A 1089 -16.85 -34.89 22.73
CA GLY A 1089 -16.18 -36.10 23.19
C GLY A 1089 -14.67 -36.00 23.36
N LYS A 1090 -14.02 -34.93 22.91
CA LYS A 1090 -12.56 -34.82 22.91
C LYS A 1090 -12.03 -33.45 23.32
N ILE A 1091 -10.85 -33.44 23.91
CA ILE A 1091 -10.03 -32.23 24.06
C ILE A 1091 -9.50 -31.85 22.67
N VAL A 1092 -9.74 -30.60 22.27
CA VAL A 1092 -9.31 -30.05 20.96
C VAL A 1092 -8.16 -29.04 21.08
N SER A 1093 -7.88 -28.59 22.30
CA SER A 1093 -6.70 -27.78 22.65
C SER A 1093 -5.44 -28.66 22.81
N ASN A 1094 -4.27 -28.04 22.81
CA ASN A 1094 -3.03 -28.67 23.27
C ASN A 1094 -2.65 -28.08 24.63
N PRO A 1095 -2.99 -28.74 25.76
CA PRO A 1095 -2.63 -28.27 27.09
C PRO A 1095 -1.13 -28.07 27.24
N SER A 1096 -0.70 -26.96 27.84
CA SER A 1096 0.72 -26.58 27.90
C SER A 1096 1.51 -27.28 29.01
N ASP A 1097 0.83 -27.86 29.99
CA ASP A 1097 1.52 -28.56 31.08
C ASP A 1097 2.09 -29.88 30.55
N SER A 1098 3.33 -30.21 30.92
CA SER A 1098 4.02 -31.43 30.49
C SER A 1098 3.31 -32.73 30.88
N ARG A 1099 2.35 -32.67 31.80
CA ARG A 1099 1.52 -33.79 32.26
C ARG A 1099 0.15 -33.88 31.57
N GLY A 1100 -0.09 -33.04 30.57
CA GLY A 1100 -1.36 -32.97 29.85
C GLY A 1100 -2.34 -31.97 30.47
N GLU A 1101 -3.63 -32.27 30.35
CA GLU A 1101 -4.71 -31.42 30.83
C GLU A 1101 -4.64 -31.17 32.35
N ARG A 1102 -4.80 -29.91 32.75
CA ARG A 1102 -4.81 -29.53 34.17
C ARG A 1102 -6.21 -29.67 34.75
N SER A 1103 -6.30 -30.30 35.92
CA SER A 1103 -7.52 -30.30 36.71
C SER A 1103 -7.76 -28.91 37.31
N CYS A 1104 -8.91 -28.29 37.01
CA CYS A 1104 -9.37 -27.01 37.53
C CYS A 1104 -10.58 -27.19 38.47
N MET A 1105 -11.04 -26.10 39.08
CA MET A 1105 -12.17 -26.13 40.02
C MET A 1105 -13.53 -25.83 39.40
N ASN A 1106 -13.56 -25.13 38.28
CA ASN A 1106 -14.78 -24.66 37.66
C ASN A 1106 -14.60 -24.55 36.15
N TYR A 1107 -15.69 -24.82 35.43
CA TYR A 1107 -15.72 -24.92 33.98
C TYR A 1107 -16.95 -24.21 33.43
N LEU A 1108 -16.82 -23.64 32.24
CA LEU A 1108 -17.94 -23.09 31.49
C LEU A 1108 -18.32 -24.10 30.41
N LEU A 1109 -19.60 -24.44 30.31
CA LEU A 1109 -20.11 -25.50 29.46
C LEU A 1109 -21.17 -24.95 28.51
N VAL A 1110 -21.17 -25.44 27.27
CA VAL A 1110 -22.20 -25.14 26.28
C VAL A 1110 -23.09 -26.36 26.15
N ARG A 1111 -24.39 -26.17 26.36
CA ARG A 1111 -25.41 -27.21 26.16
C ARG A 1111 -26.27 -26.89 24.95
N ALA A 1112 -26.59 -27.94 24.22
CA ALA A 1112 -27.56 -27.96 23.15
C ALA A 1112 -28.58 -29.07 23.48
N LYS A 1113 -29.82 -28.67 23.73
CA LYS A 1113 -30.93 -29.55 24.16
C LYS A 1113 -31.98 -29.70 23.07
#